data_AF-A0A2I1H8P9-F1
#
_entry.id   AF-A0A2I1H8P9-F1
#
_cell.length_a   1.000
_cell.length_b   1.000
_cell.length_c   1.000
_cell.angle_alpha   90.00
_cell.angle_beta   90.00
_cell.angle_gamma   90.00
#
_symmetry.space_group_name_H-M   'P 1'
#
loop_
_entity.id
_entity.type
_entity.pdbx_description
1 polymer ?
#
loop_
_entity_poly.entity_id
_entity_poly.type
_entity_poly.pdbx_seq_one_letter_code
_entity_poly.pdbx_strand_id
1 'polypeptide(L)'
;MVKGRPRENKGPCVICGKDDINEKYRKITPNLFQKALKSLESQNLAVELKLYDQLCEKHYNDLVVFDRNISKKKLIREVDLAYNDRGNRAKRVCLLQETYEDLLNNASSTEQLEREVLELRAKVDNHMRNSEKNNDFRRFSEYFNDQVARMTRVLYQDQRRGNLPKLDATDFVEFLESQDSRLEGFFDILFKAMNPKEKNKKTQESLKQKIMVLCYQMAGLRNKQVSGVKSAIGLFLVESGTSTHCVNTIAKMGFGSTYQTAFNRLDKIESSHQSGVQTYIQNFSNNLLIACVDDYHNIHGTRIPSTNSTSQIAHMATVLLNTAQISPVPYYSNNNFPIHNCHGVDASLLKMICKEQFMITLAISYNSIKSSWSLATDLIDNDTDLIENLTIHSYDTDISEKYHRKFNQIKLVDCVELDLKNTKNYMQAVRTFIELPETKKYLETFVIPFPADFPGQLFVRRAIINKLEFESESSIQQEITHLIPFMGPLHVSLNTRESVFITFHSFFNYMYKSVFGKVKKLAAKPKPWRINLLLYLAHEGWLLIKKYVMRKFGRSKDISYVTFLDLLDNLIPATLDIYAYLFRNNKFEEYVDTIFRLWTTMRRFHRHNYDKIMLAFLSDICYWKKIQHPIINTLETHLNVFDEYPVENFHSLLRRHTSAKVSTGKSLRRDALFIDHCRHENSFVKSFEPKRDYLYSKKDLDDLVKLTAIFHLDFFNNLWKSPNKAELKKEGKRAKKDYIYFPGIETRFSFGALPLGYHSKHQPAIDKLCDRLECTDLSWDNGQVLTCGHGYHETCFHTLGLHCPHCFNYLSDSIEELSQSYNHRLRMSEDIDSWTDSQVQDEDEELENVETISKQIGIDIELKKKISEFVENCVPVESVELLPISGPILKDITNITGFKKS
;
A
#
# COMPACT_ATOMS: atom_id res chain seq x y z
N MET A 1 1.19 17.21 11.73
CA MET A 1 1.78 17.33 13.08
C MET A 1 1.29 18.62 13.71
N VAL A 2 0.44 18.56 14.74
CA VAL A 2 0.12 19.76 15.54
C VAL A 2 1.43 20.19 16.19
N LYS A 3 1.98 21.33 15.76
CA LYS A 3 3.06 22.02 16.47
C LYS A 3 2.53 22.32 17.86
N GLY A 4 2.75 21.40 18.79
CA GLY A 4 2.57 21.67 20.20
C GLY A 4 3.30 22.97 20.47
N ARG A 5 2.58 23.96 21.01
CA ARG A 5 3.15 25.26 21.37
C ARG A 5 4.52 25.00 22.01
N PRO A 6 5.60 25.71 21.59
CA PRO A 6 6.89 25.54 22.23
C PRO A 6 6.64 25.70 23.73
N ARG A 7 6.93 24.66 24.52
CA ARG A 7 6.93 24.84 25.98
C ARG A 7 7.97 25.93 26.23
N GLU A 8 7.53 27.08 26.72
CA GLU A 8 8.41 28.17 27.12
C GLU A 8 9.37 27.60 28.18
N ASN A 9 10.56 27.24 27.74
CA ASN A 9 11.58 26.68 28.60
C ASN A 9 12.36 27.85 29.20
N LYS A 10 11.70 28.57 30.11
CA LYS A 10 12.31 29.67 30.85
C LYS A 10 13.22 29.06 31.90
N GLY A 11 14.53 29.23 31.72
CA GLY A 11 15.45 29.08 32.83
C GLY A 11 15.16 30.14 33.91
N PRO A 12 16.03 30.28 34.92
CA PRO A 12 17.35 29.67 35.03
C PRO A 12 17.36 28.23 35.57
N CYS A 13 18.48 27.54 35.38
CA CYS A 13 18.78 26.33 36.14
C CYS A 13 18.83 26.63 37.64
N VAL A 14 18.09 25.88 38.45
CA VAL A 14 17.99 26.13 39.89
C VAL A 14 19.32 25.99 40.64
N ILE A 15 20.28 25.22 40.07
CA ILE A 15 21.57 24.94 40.72
C ILE A 15 22.62 26.01 40.43
N CYS A 16 22.74 26.44 39.18
CA CYS A 16 23.79 27.40 38.79
C CYS A 16 23.27 28.79 38.43
N GLY A 17 21.96 29.01 38.47
CA GLY A 17 21.33 30.29 38.15
C GLY A 17 21.47 30.75 36.69
N LYS A 18 22.02 29.92 35.79
CA LYS A 18 22.19 30.27 34.38
C LYS A 18 20.86 30.21 33.63
N ASP A 19 20.57 31.27 32.88
CA ASP A 19 19.45 31.39 31.93
C ASP A 19 19.98 31.73 30.52
N ASP A 20 20.63 30.75 29.90
CA ASP A 20 21.01 30.77 28.48
C ASP A 20 19.84 30.32 27.59
N ILE A 21 19.48 31.17 26.63
CA ILE A 21 18.40 30.99 25.65
C ILE A 21 18.68 29.80 24.71
N ASN A 22 19.95 29.42 24.53
CA ASN A 22 20.38 28.29 23.69
C ASN A 22 20.48 26.96 24.45
N GLU A 23 20.35 26.96 25.78
CA GLU A 23 20.43 25.74 26.60
C GLU A 23 19.03 25.18 26.89
N LYS A 24 18.86 23.86 26.74
CA LYS A 24 17.59 23.19 27.07
C LYS A 24 17.56 22.80 28.54
N TYR A 25 16.82 23.57 29.33
CA TYR A 25 16.47 23.19 30.70
C TYR A 25 15.51 22.00 30.73
N ARG A 26 15.70 21.12 31.71
CA ARG A 26 14.88 19.93 31.93
C ARG A 26 14.19 20.06 33.28
N LYS A 27 12.87 19.93 33.27
CA LYS A 27 12.04 20.02 34.46
C LYS A 27 12.05 18.68 35.21
N ILE A 28 12.32 18.71 36.50
CA ILE A 28 12.35 17.52 37.35
C ILE A 28 10.91 17.02 37.55
N THR A 29 10.62 15.82 37.06
CA THR A 29 9.32 15.15 37.26
C THR A 29 9.34 14.33 38.57
N PRO A 30 8.18 13.89 39.11
CA PRO A 30 8.16 13.15 40.38
C PRO A 30 9.06 11.91 40.44
N ASN A 31 9.08 11.10 39.38
CA ASN A 31 9.97 9.93 39.30
C ASN A 31 11.45 10.33 39.26
N LEU A 32 11.75 11.45 38.59
CA LEU A 32 13.09 12.00 38.47
C LEU A 32 13.57 12.65 39.77
N PHE A 33 12.67 13.28 40.52
CA PHE A 33 12.95 13.90 41.82
C PHE A 33 13.40 12.85 42.84
N GLN A 34 12.70 11.71 42.90
CA GLN A 34 13.09 10.60 43.77
C GLN A 34 14.44 9.97 43.38
N LYS A 35 14.82 9.99 42.10
CA LYS A 35 16.14 9.53 41.66
C LYS A 35 17.23 10.53 41.98
N ALA A 36 16.98 11.83 41.73
CA ALA A 36 17.89 12.91 42.04
C ALA A 36 18.23 12.93 43.53
N LEU A 37 17.24 12.83 44.43
CA LEU A 37 17.43 12.77 45.90
C LEU A 37 18.26 11.57 46.38
N LYS A 38 18.41 10.52 45.56
CA LYS A 38 19.21 9.34 45.87
C LYS A 38 20.64 9.41 45.32
N SER A 39 20.95 10.39 44.46
CA SER A 39 22.28 10.59 43.91
C SER A 39 23.23 11.18 44.96
N LEU A 40 24.50 10.79 44.92
CA LEU A 40 25.52 11.29 45.84
C LEU A 40 25.74 12.80 45.61
N GLU A 41 25.65 13.24 44.35
CA GLU A 41 25.71 14.65 43.96
C GLU A 41 24.58 15.51 44.55
N SER A 42 23.42 14.94 44.91
CA SER A 42 22.33 15.73 45.53
C SER A 42 22.58 16.13 46.98
N GLN A 43 23.41 15.38 47.70
CA GLN A 43 23.75 15.65 49.10
C GLN A 43 24.75 16.82 49.24
N ASN A 44 25.45 17.15 48.16
CA ASN A 44 26.46 18.21 48.12
C ASN A 44 25.97 19.49 47.42
N LEU A 45 24.67 19.60 47.13
CA LEU A 45 24.10 20.79 46.51
C LEU A 45 23.84 21.89 47.54
N ALA A 46 24.31 23.10 47.24
CA ALA A 46 24.04 24.30 48.04
C ALA A 46 22.58 24.81 47.91
N VAL A 47 21.79 24.22 46.99
CA VAL A 47 20.40 24.60 46.71
C VAL A 47 19.49 23.39 46.93
N GLU A 48 18.42 23.59 47.72
CA GLU A 48 17.41 22.56 47.95
C GLU A 48 16.55 22.36 46.70
N LEU A 49 16.68 21.18 46.07
CA LEU A 49 15.89 20.81 44.91
C LEU A 49 14.43 20.60 45.30
N LYS A 50 13.51 21.18 44.51
CA LYS A 50 12.07 20.97 44.62
C LYS A 50 11.53 20.23 43.40
N LEU A 51 10.40 19.55 43.63
CA LEU A 51 9.62 18.95 42.56
C LEU A 51 9.33 20.05 41.52
N TYR A 52 9.56 19.76 40.24
CA TYR A 52 9.35 20.69 39.13
C TYR A 52 10.38 21.80 38.94
N ASP A 53 11.50 21.77 39.65
CA ASP A 53 12.63 22.65 39.34
C ASP A 53 13.21 22.35 37.96
N GLN A 54 13.86 23.37 37.38
CA GLN A 54 14.50 23.26 36.08
C GLN A 54 16.02 23.14 36.23
N LEU A 55 16.60 22.20 35.48
CA LEU A 55 18.03 21.92 35.48
C LEU A 55 18.60 22.09 34.09
N CYS A 56 19.80 22.69 34.00
CA CYS A 56 20.56 22.66 32.76
C CYS A 56 21.03 21.23 32.45
N GLU A 57 21.44 20.95 31.22
CA GLU A 57 21.71 19.58 30.79
C GLU A 57 22.85 18.92 31.59
N LYS A 58 23.88 19.70 31.94
CA LYS A 58 24.98 19.24 32.78
C LYS A 58 24.47 18.77 34.16
N HIS A 59 23.79 19.65 34.91
CA HIS A 59 23.31 19.32 36.24
C HIS A 59 22.23 18.22 36.25
N TYR A 60 21.43 18.16 35.18
CA TYR A 60 20.48 17.06 34.99
C TYR A 60 21.22 15.72 34.90
N ASN A 61 22.29 15.63 34.10
CA ASN A 61 23.05 14.40 33.95
C ASN A 61 23.86 14.03 35.20
N ASP A 62 24.34 15.04 35.94
CA ASP A 62 25.07 14.84 37.19
C ASP A 62 24.15 14.26 38.29
N LEU A 63 22.88 14.67 38.35
CA LEU A 63 21.91 14.20 39.34
C LEU A 63 21.16 12.93 38.94
N VAL A 64 20.94 12.74 37.64
CA VAL A 64 20.10 11.67 37.09
C VAL A 64 20.98 10.75 36.26
N VAL A 65 21.78 9.95 36.94
CA VAL A 65 22.55 8.88 36.30
C VAL A 65 21.59 7.74 35.94
N PHE A 66 21.63 7.26 34.68
CA PHE A 66 20.87 6.07 34.29
C PHE A 66 21.42 4.83 35.01
N ASP A 67 20.55 4.03 35.62
CA ASP A 67 20.89 2.76 36.29
C ASP A 67 21.30 1.67 35.27
N ARG A 68 22.34 1.93 34.47
CA ARG A 68 23.05 0.93 33.66
C ARG A 68 24.31 0.57 34.43
N ASN A 69 24.28 -0.59 35.10
CA ASN A 69 25.36 -1.19 35.90
C ASN A 69 25.39 -0.80 37.39
N ILE A 70 24.43 -1.29 38.17
CA ILE A 70 24.66 -1.49 39.60
C ILE A 70 24.75 -3.00 39.87
N SER A 71 25.97 -3.53 39.78
CA SER A 71 26.40 -4.66 40.60
C SER A 71 27.49 -4.14 41.55
N LYS A 72 27.16 -4.18 42.84
CA LYS A 72 27.94 -4.00 44.09
C LYS A 72 29.32 -3.31 44.02
N LYS A 73 29.42 -2.19 44.79
CA LYS A 73 30.57 -1.60 45.52
C LYS A 73 31.97 -2.13 45.14
N LYS A 74 32.97 -1.30 44.83
CA LYS A 74 33.48 -0.13 45.57
C LYS A 74 34.60 0.54 44.74
N LEU A 75 34.67 1.88 44.71
CA LEU A 75 35.88 2.74 44.61
C LEU A 75 35.36 4.19 44.45
N ILE A 76 35.22 4.96 45.53
CA ILE A 76 36.29 5.82 46.08
C ILE A 76 37.07 6.50 44.94
N ARG A 77 36.65 7.75 44.64
CA ARG A 77 37.26 8.68 43.69
C ARG A 77 38.53 9.25 44.33
N GLU A 78 39.66 9.03 43.68
CA GLU A 78 40.94 9.67 43.97
C GLU A 78 41.02 10.94 43.10
N VAL A 79 41.16 12.11 43.75
CA VAL A 79 41.27 13.43 43.10
C VAL A 79 42.71 13.62 42.61
N ASP A 80 42.88 13.98 41.33
CA ASP A 80 44.17 14.31 40.72
C ASP A 80 44.60 15.74 41.13
N LEU A 81 45.51 15.85 42.10
CA LEU A 81 46.18 17.09 42.51
C LEU A 81 47.52 17.29 41.78
N ALA A 82 47.52 17.25 40.45
CA ALA A 82 48.69 17.61 39.64
C ALA A 82 48.69 19.12 39.31
N TYR A 83 49.53 19.89 40.01
CA TYR A 83 49.99 21.22 39.58
C TYR A 83 51.07 21.04 38.50
N ASN A 84 50.92 21.78 37.41
CA ASN A 84 51.72 21.65 36.21
C ASN A 84 52.65 22.87 36.13
N ASP A 85 53.95 22.68 36.08
CA ASP A 85 54.81 23.65 35.42
C ASP A 85 55.93 22.93 34.66
N ARG A 86 55.84 23.03 33.33
CA ARG A 86 56.81 22.55 32.30
C ARG A 86 56.83 21.05 31.95
N GLY A 87 56.03 20.72 30.93
CA GLY A 87 56.46 19.93 29.76
C GLY A 87 57.10 18.54 29.94
N ASN A 88 56.32 17.51 30.31
CA ASN A 88 56.45 16.13 29.80
C ASN A 88 55.24 15.28 30.28
N ARG A 89 54.49 14.63 29.37
CA ARG A 89 53.29 13.82 29.70
C ARG A 89 53.60 12.33 29.98
N ALA A 90 54.63 12.04 30.77
CA ALA A 90 54.91 10.69 31.22
C ALA A 90 54.96 10.63 32.75
N LYS A 91 54.07 9.80 33.32
CA LYS A 91 53.90 9.46 34.76
C LYS A 91 53.08 10.48 35.59
N ARG A 92 51.82 10.15 35.85
CA ARG A 92 51.02 10.70 36.97
C ARG A 92 50.63 9.54 37.89
N VAL A 93 50.85 9.71 39.19
CA VAL A 93 50.37 8.82 40.26
C VAL A 93 49.48 9.69 41.14
N CYS A 94 48.24 9.29 41.38
CA CYS A 94 47.33 9.98 42.31
C CYS A 94 47.24 9.18 43.61
N LEU A 95 47.16 9.87 44.74
CA LEU A 95 46.92 9.31 46.08
C LEU A 95 45.64 9.95 46.64
N LEU A 96 44.82 9.19 47.34
CA LEU A 96 43.60 9.64 48.01
C LEU A 96 43.95 10.64 49.11
N GLN A 97 43.17 11.72 49.19
CA GLN A 97 43.41 12.82 50.12
C GLN A 97 43.41 12.37 51.59
N GLU A 98 42.56 11.41 51.96
CA GLU A 98 42.56 10.80 53.30
C GLU A 98 43.86 10.03 53.59
N THR A 99 44.45 9.37 52.58
CA THR A 99 45.73 8.64 52.72
C THR A 99 46.92 9.60 52.83
N TYR A 100 46.85 10.75 52.14
CA TYR A 100 47.83 11.83 52.25
C TYR A 100 47.79 12.48 53.65
N GLU A 101 46.60 12.69 54.21
CA GLU A 101 46.41 13.28 55.54
C GLU A 101 46.75 12.29 56.68
N ASP A 102 46.49 10.98 56.53
CA ASP A 102 46.91 9.95 57.49
C ASP A 102 48.45 9.74 57.51
N LEU A 103 49.11 9.83 56.36
CA LEU A 103 50.59 9.75 56.26
C LEU A 103 51.27 10.97 56.90
N LEU A 104 50.64 12.15 56.85
CA LEU A 104 51.10 13.36 57.53
C LEU A 104 50.93 13.28 59.06
N ASN A 105 49.92 12.55 59.54
CA ASN A 105 49.57 12.50 60.97
C ASN A 105 50.20 11.32 61.75
N ASN A 106 50.71 10.26 61.08
CA ASN A 106 51.28 9.07 61.75
C ASN A 106 52.78 8.80 61.45
N ALA A 107 53.50 9.71 60.81
CA ALA A 107 54.94 9.55 60.59
C ALA A 107 55.75 10.06 61.78
N SER A 108 56.30 9.15 62.58
CA SER A 108 57.25 9.48 63.66
C SER A 108 58.65 9.88 63.18
N SER A 109 59.00 9.68 61.90
CA SER A 109 60.15 10.32 61.23
C SER A 109 60.15 10.06 59.71
N THR A 110 60.85 10.90 58.96
CA THR A 110 61.02 10.83 57.50
C THR A 110 61.68 9.54 56.98
N GLU A 111 62.52 8.89 57.78
CA GLU A 111 63.26 7.68 57.39
C GLU A 111 62.37 6.43 57.28
N GLN A 112 61.24 6.41 57.98
CA GLN A 112 60.31 5.27 57.96
C GLN A 112 59.42 5.30 56.70
N LEU A 113 59.01 6.49 56.28
CA LEU A 113 58.28 6.72 55.02
C LEU A 113 59.11 6.36 53.79
N GLU A 114 60.41 6.68 53.77
CA GLU A 114 61.29 6.33 52.66
C GLU A 114 61.38 4.81 52.45
N ARG A 115 61.38 4.01 53.53
CA ARG A 115 61.38 2.54 53.44
C ARG A 115 60.06 1.99 52.89
N GLU A 116 58.92 2.52 53.34
CA GLU A 116 57.60 2.08 52.85
C GLU A 116 57.39 2.39 51.37
N VAL A 117 57.84 3.56 50.90
CA VAL A 117 57.79 3.93 49.47
C VAL A 117 58.65 2.98 48.63
N LEU A 118 59.82 2.58 49.13
CA LEU A 118 60.71 1.64 48.43
C LEU A 118 60.09 0.24 48.33
N GLU A 119 59.41 -0.20 49.39
CA GLU A 119 58.73 -1.50 49.44
C GLU A 119 57.47 -1.53 48.55
N LEU A 120 56.71 -0.43 48.50
CA LEU A 120 55.55 -0.28 47.62
C LEU A 120 55.96 -0.25 46.14
N ARG A 121 57.07 0.41 45.80
CA ARG A 121 57.63 0.37 44.43
C ARG A 121 57.99 -1.04 44.00
N ALA A 122 58.61 -1.82 44.88
CA ALA A 122 58.93 -3.23 44.60
C ALA A 122 57.67 -4.09 44.37
N LYS A 123 56.59 -3.84 45.14
CA LYS A 123 55.29 -4.52 44.97
C LYS A 123 54.62 -4.17 43.63
N VAL A 124 54.65 -2.89 43.22
CA VAL A 124 54.10 -2.44 41.92
C VAL A 124 54.90 -3.01 40.75
N ASP A 125 56.23 -3.00 40.82
CA ASP A 125 57.09 -3.56 39.78
C ASP A 125 56.86 -5.07 39.60
N ASN A 126 56.61 -5.82 40.69
CA ASN A 126 56.24 -7.23 40.61
C ASN A 126 54.85 -7.44 39.98
N HIS A 127 53.88 -6.56 40.25
CA HIS A 127 52.55 -6.65 39.66
C HIS A 127 52.54 -6.31 38.16
N MET A 128 53.37 -5.37 37.71
CA MET A 128 53.56 -5.07 36.28
C MET A 128 54.31 -6.18 35.55
N ARG A 129 55.31 -6.81 36.17
CA ARG A 129 55.98 -8.00 35.61
C ARG A 129 55.05 -9.22 35.50
N ASN A 130 54.03 -9.32 36.36
CA ASN A 130 53.03 -10.38 36.30
C ASN A 130 51.94 -10.13 35.24
N SER A 131 51.58 -8.87 34.94
CA SER A 131 50.63 -8.56 33.86
C SER A 131 51.23 -8.77 32.46
N GLU A 132 52.54 -8.55 32.28
CA GLU A 132 53.27 -8.90 31.06
C GLU A 132 53.42 -10.42 30.84
N LYS A 133 53.24 -11.23 31.89
CA LYS A 133 53.33 -12.71 31.87
C LYS A 133 51.97 -13.43 31.76
N ASN A 134 50.86 -12.71 31.57
CA ASN A 134 49.55 -13.34 31.44
C ASN A 134 49.37 -13.98 30.04
N ASN A 135 49.77 -15.25 29.94
CA ASN A 135 49.80 -16.06 28.71
C ASN A 135 48.43 -16.10 27.99
N ASP A 136 47.32 -15.96 28.72
CA ASP A 136 45.96 -16.10 28.20
C ASP A 136 45.51 -14.92 27.32
N PHE A 137 45.88 -13.68 27.66
CA PHE A 137 45.56 -12.52 26.82
C PHE A 137 46.33 -12.58 25.49
N ARG A 138 47.60 -12.96 25.55
CA ARG A 138 48.44 -13.14 24.36
C ARG A 138 47.92 -14.27 23.47
N ARG A 139 47.56 -15.41 24.06
CA ARG A 139 46.94 -16.55 23.35
C ARG A 139 45.61 -16.17 22.69
N PHE A 140 44.75 -15.43 23.37
CA PHE A 140 43.49 -14.97 22.78
C PHE A 140 43.70 -13.99 21.64
N SER A 141 44.63 -13.03 21.79
CA SER A 141 44.97 -12.08 20.74
C SER A 141 45.52 -12.78 19.48
N GLU A 142 46.40 -13.77 19.67
CA GLU A 142 46.94 -14.60 18.60
C GLU A 142 45.84 -15.42 17.91
N TYR A 143 44.95 -16.07 18.68
CA TYR A 143 43.79 -16.78 18.17
C TYR A 143 42.85 -15.85 17.37
N PHE A 144 42.46 -14.71 17.95
CA PHE A 144 41.55 -13.76 17.32
C PHE A 144 42.12 -13.23 16.01
N ASN A 145 43.41 -12.88 15.99
CA ASN A 145 44.09 -12.42 14.79
C ASN A 145 44.15 -13.51 13.70
N ASP A 146 44.40 -14.77 14.07
CA ASP A 146 44.38 -15.91 13.14
C ASP A 146 42.98 -16.10 12.54
N GLN A 147 41.93 -16.07 13.38
CA GLN A 147 40.55 -16.21 12.91
C GLN A 147 40.13 -15.09 11.97
N VAL A 148 40.44 -13.83 12.31
CA VAL A 148 40.21 -12.70 11.40
C VAL A 148 41.00 -12.88 10.09
N ALA A 149 42.18 -13.49 10.10
CA ALA A 149 42.99 -13.75 8.90
C ALA A 149 42.31 -14.73 7.96
N ARG A 150 41.83 -15.83 8.51
CA ARG A 150 41.13 -16.90 7.80
C ARG A 150 39.86 -16.36 7.18
N MET A 151 39.03 -15.70 7.97
CA MET A 151 37.80 -15.05 7.52
C MET A 151 38.09 -14.06 6.38
N THR A 152 39.11 -13.21 6.53
CA THR A 152 39.50 -12.25 5.48
C THR A 152 39.87 -12.95 4.17
N ARG A 153 40.60 -14.07 4.25
CA ARG A 153 41.01 -14.85 3.07
C ARG A 153 39.80 -15.47 2.36
N VAL A 154 38.89 -16.07 3.11
CA VAL A 154 37.64 -16.65 2.58
C VAL A 154 36.81 -15.57 1.87
N LEU A 155 36.52 -14.46 2.55
CA LEU A 155 35.72 -13.36 1.99
C LEU A 155 36.40 -12.72 0.78
N TYR A 156 37.73 -12.60 0.79
CA TYR A 156 38.48 -12.08 -0.34
C TYR A 156 38.39 -12.98 -1.57
N GLN A 157 38.56 -14.29 -1.41
CA GLN A 157 38.49 -15.24 -2.52
C GLN A 157 37.09 -15.26 -3.14
N ASP A 158 36.04 -15.18 -2.31
CA ASP A 158 34.65 -15.10 -2.75
C ASP A 158 34.40 -13.85 -3.59
N GLN A 159 34.75 -12.68 -3.06
CA GLN A 159 34.54 -11.41 -3.77
C GLN A 159 35.41 -11.27 -5.02
N ARG A 160 36.62 -11.86 -5.04
CA ARG A 160 37.48 -11.88 -6.22
C ARG A 160 36.88 -12.68 -7.38
N ARG A 161 36.03 -13.68 -7.10
CA ARG A 161 35.27 -14.43 -8.12
C ARG A 161 34.06 -13.65 -8.64
N GLY A 162 33.80 -12.45 -8.12
CA GLY A 162 32.67 -11.60 -8.51
C GLY A 162 31.40 -11.86 -7.72
N ASN A 163 31.44 -12.68 -6.66
CA ASN A 163 30.29 -12.97 -5.83
C ASN A 163 29.89 -11.75 -4.98
N LEU A 164 28.57 -11.56 -4.80
CA LEU A 164 28.01 -10.54 -3.92
C LEU A 164 28.27 -10.90 -2.45
N PRO A 165 28.42 -9.91 -1.54
CA PRO A 165 28.53 -10.20 -0.12
C PRO A 165 27.29 -10.94 0.39
N LYS A 166 27.50 -11.94 1.25
CA LYS A 166 26.44 -12.58 2.04
C LYS A 166 25.90 -11.58 3.05
N LEU A 167 24.59 -11.32 3.01
CA LEU A 167 23.89 -10.31 3.84
C LEU A 167 22.85 -10.93 4.78
N ASP A 168 22.61 -12.24 4.68
CA ASP A 168 21.95 -13.00 5.74
C ASP A 168 23.00 -13.55 6.71
N ALA A 169 22.76 -13.36 8.02
CA ALA A 169 23.72 -13.76 9.03
C ALA A 169 23.88 -15.29 9.13
N THR A 170 22.85 -16.06 8.81
CA THR A 170 22.88 -17.53 8.82
C THR A 170 23.68 -18.02 7.61
N ASP A 171 23.32 -17.56 6.41
CA ASP A 171 24.04 -17.88 5.17
C ASP A 171 25.52 -17.48 5.27
N PHE A 172 25.83 -16.36 5.93
CA PHE A 172 27.19 -15.90 6.14
C PHE A 172 28.00 -16.86 7.01
N VAL A 173 27.42 -17.36 8.11
CA VAL A 173 28.10 -18.29 9.02
C VAL A 173 28.31 -19.64 8.33
N GLU A 174 27.27 -20.20 7.72
CA GLU A 174 27.35 -21.47 6.97
C GLU A 174 28.39 -21.37 5.84
N PHE A 175 28.45 -20.23 5.14
CA PHE A 175 29.45 -19.99 4.12
C PHE A 175 30.88 -19.95 4.70
N LEU A 176 31.13 -19.26 5.81
CA LEU A 176 32.46 -19.20 6.40
C LEU A 176 32.95 -20.58 6.88
N GLU A 177 32.08 -21.29 7.59
CA GLU A 177 32.41 -22.59 8.21
C GLU A 177 32.58 -23.70 7.16
N SER A 178 31.81 -23.65 6.06
CA SER A 178 31.98 -24.58 4.94
C SER A 178 33.27 -24.37 4.15
N GLN A 179 33.80 -23.13 4.11
CA GLN A 179 35.05 -22.82 3.39
C GLN A 179 36.30 -23.00 4.27
N ASP A 180 36.22 -22.76 5.57
CA ASP A 180 37.27 -23.07 6.54
C ASP A 180 36.66 -23.51 7.87
N SER A 181 36.67 -24.83 8.13
CA SER A 181 36.11 -25.42 9.35
C SER A 181 36.74 -24.90 10.65
N ARG A 182 37.91 -24.26 10.59
CA ARG A 182 38.54 -23.63 11.77
C ARG A 182 37.88 -22.32 12.18
N LEU A 183 37.00 -21.76 11.35
CA LEU A 183 36.16 -20.60 11.69
C LEU A 183 34.92 -21.00 12.51
N GLU A 184 34.66 -22.30 12.68
CA GLU A 184 33.51 -22.80 13.44
C GLU A 184 33.47 -22.20 14.84
N GLY A 185 32.32 -21.62 15.19
CA GLY A 185 32.10 -20.96 16.49
C GLY A 185 32.78 -19.60 16.67
N PHE A 186 33.58 -19.10 15.71
CA PHE A 186 34.17 -17.75 15.80
C PHE A 186 33.09 -16.67 15.83
N PHE A 187 32.06 -16.79 14.98
CA PHE A 187 30.92 -15.87 14.96
C PHE A 187 30.14 -15.92 16.29
N ASP A 188 29.96 -17.11 16.86
CA ASP A 188 29.26 -17.29 18.13
C ASP A 188 29.99 -16.62 19.31
N ILE A 189 31.32 -16.58 19.29
CA ILE A 189 32.10 -15.85 20.29
C ILE A 189 31.74 -14.35 20.23
N LEU A 190 31.72 -13.77 19.03
CA LEU A 190 31.32 -12.37 18.83
C LEU A 190 29.86 -12.14 19.24
N PHE A 191 28.96 -13.07 18.91
CA PHE A 191 27.55 -12.98 19.27
C PHE A 191 27.32 -13.05 20.77
N LYS A 192 27.99 -13.95 21.47
CA LYS A 192 27.95 -14.04 22.94
C LYS A 192 28.48 -12.77 23.60
N ALA A 193 29.52 -12.14 23.04
CA ALA A 193 30.08 -10.88 23.56
C ALA A 193 29.10 -9.69 23.51
N MET A 194 28.04 -9.77 22.69
CA MET A 194 27.00 -8.74 22.60
C MET A 194 25.85 -8.91 23.62
N ASN A 195 25.98 -9.82 24.59
CA ASN A 195 24.99 -10.12 25.63
C ASN A 195 23.56 -10.42 25.11
N PRO A 196 23.38 -11.41 24.22
CA PRO A 196 22.09 -11.69 23.58
C PRO A 196 21.05 -12.28 24.55
N LYS A 197 21.48 -12.93 25.65
CA LYS A 197 20.60 -13.59 26.63
C LYS A 197 19.60 -12.65 27.30
N GLU A 198 19.95 -11.38 27.45
CA GLU A 198 19.10 -10.35 28.06
C GLU A 198 18.19 -9.63 27.03
N LYS A 199 18.20 -10.06 25.77
CA LYS A 199 17.50 -9.39 24.67
C LYS A 199 16.34 -10.23 24.17
N ASN A 200 15.28 -9.57 23.72
CA ASN A 200 14.16 -10.23 23.04
C ASN A 200 14.59 -10.79 21.66
N LYS A 201 13.80 -11.72 21.12
CA LYS A 201 14.10 -12.43 19.85
C LYS A 201 14.41 -11.49 18.67
N LYS A 202 13.57 -10.47 18.45
CA LYS A 202 13.76 -9.47 17.38
C LYS A 202 15.10 -8.72 17.51
N THR A 203 15.50 -8.42 18.75
CA THR A 203 16.80 -7.77 19.03
C THR A 203 17.96 -8.73 18.82
N GLN A 204 17.82 -10.01 19.18
CA GLN A 204 18.84 -11.03 18.93
C GLN A 204 19.11 -11.20 17.43
N GLU A 205 18.06 -11.26 16.60
CA GLU A 205 18.19 -11.32 15.13
C GLU A 205 18.92 -10.08 14.58
N SER A 206 18.55 -8.87 15.04
CA SER A 206 19.26 -7.64 14.67
C SER A 206 20.74 -7.64 15.10
N LEU A 207 21.07 -8.24 16.25
CA LEU A 207 22.46 -8.35 16.71
C LEU A 207 23.29 -9.27 15.81
N LYS A 208 22.75 -10.40 15.36
CA LYS A 208 23.44 -11.27 14.39
C LYS A 208 23.82 -10.51 13.13
N GLN A 209 22.87 -9.74 12.58
CA GLN A 209 23.10 -8.92 11.40
C GLN A 209 24.22 -7.87 11.61
N LYS A 210 24.25 -7.22 12.78
CA LYS A 210 25.31 -6.24 13.11
C LYS A 210 26.70 -6.88 13.20
N ILE A 211 26.80 -8.10 13.73
CA ILE A 211 28.08 -8.81 13.88
C ILE A 211 28.62 -9.27 12.54
N MET A 212 27.75 -9.71 11.63
CA MET A 212 28.12 -10.01 10.26
C MET A 212 28.76 -8.78 9.59
N VAL A 213 28.12 -7.60 9.70
CA VAL A 213 28.69 -6.34 9.16
C VAL A 213 30.04 -6.01 9.82
N LEU A 214 30.17 -6.21 11.13
CA LEU A 214 31.43 -6.03 11.85
C LEU A 214 32.53 -6.97 11.31
N CYS A 215 32.20 -8.22 11.00
CA CYS A 215 33.12 -9.19 10.40
C CYS A 215 33.64 -8.71 9.04
N TYR A 216 32.76 -8.22 8.16
CA TYR A 216 33.17 -7.60 6.90
C TYR A 216 34.04 -6.37 7.09
N GLN A 217 33.77 -5.54 8.11
CA GLN A 217 34.60 -4.38 8.41
C GLN A 217 36.00 -4.77 8.86
N MET A 218 36.13 -5.74 9.78
CA MET A 218 37.41 -6.29 10.21
C MET A 218 38.21 -6.85 9.03
N ALA A 219 37.55 -7.63 8.16
CA ALA A 219 38.17 -8.17 6.96
C ALA A 219 38.61 -7.06 5.97
N GLY A 220 37.75 -6.07 5.75
CA GLY A 220 38.02 -4.94 4.86
C GLY A 220 39.07 -3.95 5.37
N LEU A 221 39.34 -3.92 6.68
CA LEU A 221 40.47 -3.19 7.27
C LEU A 221 41.78 -3.95 7.04
N ARG A 222 41.76 -5.28 7.12
CA ARG A 222 42.93 -6.12 6.87
C ARG A 222 43.28 -6.24 5.39
N ASN A 223 42.27 -6.32 4.52
CA ASN A 223 42.43 -6.37 3.07
C ASN A 223 41.43 -5.42 2.40
N LYS A 224 41.94 -4.34 1.81
CA LYS A 224 41.12 -3.33 1.12
C LYS A 224 40.31 -3.88 -0.06
N GLN A 225 40.69 -5.05 -0.61
CA GLN A 225 39.96 -5.70 -1.69
C GLN A 225 38.67 -6.39 -1.21
N VAL A 226 38.53 -6.67 0.09
CA VAL A 226 37.26 -7.08 0.69
C VAL A 226 36.37 -5.84 0.86
N SER A 227 35.74 -5.45 -0.24
CA SER A 227 35.07 -4.15 -0.39
C SER A 227 33.58 -4.25 -0.71
N GLY A 228 33.02 -5.47 -0.83
CA GLY A 228 31.62 -5.70 -1.18
C GLY A 228 30.64 -4.92 -0.29
N VAL A 229 30.70 -5.10 1.03
CA VAL A 229 29.83 -4.39 1.99
C VAL A 229 30.11 -2.89 2.03
N LYS A 230 31.39 -2.45 1.98
CA LYS A 230 31.73 -1.02 1.92
C LYS A 230 31.13 -0.35 0.70
N SER A 231 31.15 -1.05 -0.44
CA SER A 231 30.57 -0.55 -1.68
C SER A 231 29.05 -0.50 -1.61
N ALA A 232 28.40 -1.48 -0.99
CA ALA A 232 26.96 -1.47 -0.76
C ALA A 232 26.54 -0.31 0.15
N ILE A 233 27.28 -0.07 1.24
CA ILE A 233 27.07 1.06 2.15
C ILE A 233 27.26 2.39 1.41
N GLY A 234 28.36 2.55 0.67
CA GLY A 234 28.62 3.79 -0.07
C GLY A 234 27.58 4.08 -1.13
N LEU A 235 27.13 3.05 -1.85
CA LEU A 235 26.03 3.16 -2.81
C LEU A 235 24.72 3.54 -2.12
N PHE A 236 24.35 2.83 -1.04
CA PHE A 236 23.16 3.15 -0.24
C PHE A 236 23.14 4.60 0.26
N LEU A 237 24.28 5.12 0.73
CA LEU A 237 24.37 6.50 1.22
C LEU A 237 24.12 7.51 0.09
N VAL A 238 24.76 7.34 -1.06
CA VAL A 238 24.52 8.20 -2.25
C VAL A 238 23.05 8.12 -2.67
N GLU A 239 22.53 6.90 -2.75
CA GLU A 239 21.13 6.60 -3.07
C GLU A 239 20.16 7.00 -1.96
N SER A 240 20.61 7.45 -0.79
CA SER A 240 19.76 8.03 0.25
C SER A 240 19.79 9.56 0.23
N GLY A 241 20.46 10.18 -0.76
CA GLY A 241 20.63 11.63 -0.84
C GLY A 241 21.69 12.18 0.11
N THR A 242 22.59 11.34 0.62
CA THR A 242 23.66 11.76 1.52
C THR A 242 24.65 12.66 0.79
N SER A 243 25.05 13.77 1.42
CA SER A 243 25.98 14.72 0.80
C SER A 243 27.32 14.06 0.44
N THR A 244 27.93 14.52 -0.65
CA THR A 244 29.25 14.05 -1.11
C THR A 244 30.30 14.11 0.00
N HIS A 245 30.25 15.16 0.83
CA HIS A 245 31.12 15.33 1.99
C HIS A 245 30.89 14.23 3.04
N CYS A 246 29.63 13.95 3.40
CA CYS A 246 29.29 12.93 4.38
C CYS A 246 29.67 11.52 3.88
N VAL A 247 29.37 11.18 2.62
CA VAL A 247 29.78 9.91 2.00
C VAL A 247 31.29 9.73 2.06
N ASN A 248 32.06 10.74 1.67
CA ASN A 248 33.52 10.67 1.70
C ASN A 248 34.08 10.62 3.12
N THR A 249 33.43 11.25 4.11
CA THR A 249 33.81 11.15 5.52
C THR A 249 33.60 9.72 6.04
N ILE A 250 32.45 9.10 5.78
CA ILE A 250 32.17 7.70 6.15
C ILE A 250 33.16 6.74 5.45
N ALA A 251 33.50 7.02 4.20
CA ALA A 251 34.51 6.26 3.47
C ALA A 251 35.90 6.37 4.10
N LYS A 252 36.32 7.58 4.51
CA LYS A 252 37.59 7.82 5.22
C LYS A 252 37.64 7.15 6.59
N MET A 253 36.51 7.02 7.27
CA MET A 253 36.39 6.23 8.51
C MET A 253 36.47 4.72 8.28
N GLY A 254 36.48 4.26 7.02
CA GLY A 254 36.60 2.86 6.65
C GLY A 254 35.28 2.10 6.58
N PHE A 255 34.14 2.77 6.71
CA PHE A 255 32.81 2.16 6.77
C PHE A 255 32.10 2.07 5.40
N GLY A 256 32.56 2.80 4.38
CA GLY A 256 31.93 2.82 3.05
C GLY A 256 32.92 3.06 1.91
N SER A 257 32.43 3.08 0.68
CA SER A 257 33.18 3.52 -0.50
C SER A 257 33.08 5.03 -0.71
N THR A 258 34.01 5.62 -1.45
CA THR A 258 33.98 7.05 -1.80
C THR A 258 32.77 7.37 -2.68
N TYR A 259 32.35 8.64 -2.67
CA TYR A 259 31.28 9.13 -3.54
C TYR A 259 31.58 8.81 -5.02
N GLN A 260 32.80 9.05 -5.48
CA GLN A 260 33.20 8.77 -6.86
C GLN A 260 33.03 7.29 -7.24
N THR A 261 33.36 6.38 -6.32
CA THR A 261 33.21 4.93 -6.57
C THR A 261 31.75 4.54 -6.70
N ALA A 262 30.88 5.07 -5.83
CA ALA A 262 29.44 4.84 -5.90
C ALA A 262 28.84 5.47 -7.18
N PHE A 263 29.22 6.70 -7.50
CA PHE A 263 28.74 7.42 -8.68
C PHE A 263 29.13 6.71 -9.99
N ASN A 264 30.37 6.25 -10.13
CA ASN A 264 30.82 5.50 -11.32
C ASN A 264 30.01 4.20 -11.52
N ARG A 265 29.51 3.58 -10.43
CA ARG A 265 28.64 2.41 -10.54
C ARG A 265 27.27 2.78 -11.07
N LEU A 266 26.68 3.87 -10.58
CA LEU A 266 25.40 4.38 -11.07
C LEU A 266 25.50 4.75 -12.55
N ASP A 267 26.59 5.40 -12.94
CA ASP A 267 26.85 5.76 -14.34
C ASP A 267 26.97 4.52 -15.24
N LYS A 268 27.60 3.45 -14.76
CA LYS A 268 27.66 2.16 -15.45
C LYS A 268 26.28 1.48 -15.57
N ILE A 269 25.44 1.59 -14.54
CA ILE A 269 24.06 1.09 -14.57
C ILE A 269 23.26 1.85 -15.62
N GLU A 270 23.34 3.18 -15.61
CA GLU A 270 22.64 4.07 -16.55
C GLU A 270 23.06 3.78 -18.00
N SER A 271 24.37 3.68 -18.27
CA SER A 271 24.91 3.45 -19.62
C SER A 271 24.67 2.02 -20.16
N SER A 272 24.48 1.02 -19.30
CA SER A 272 24.14 -0.35 -19.73
C SER A 272 22.64 -0.64 -19.79
N HIS A 273 21.79 0.25 -19.26
CA HIS A 273 20.37 -0.01 -19.07
C HIS A 273 19.63 -0.36 -20.37
N GLN A 274 19.81 0.45 -21.43
CA GLN A 274 19.16 0.24 -22.72
C GLN A 274 19.48 -1.15 -23.32
N SER A 275 20.75 -1.56 -23.29
CA SER A 275 21.15 -2.91 -23.74
C SER A 275 20.48 -4.02 -22.92
N GLY A 276 20.24 -3.77 -21.63
CA GLY A 276 19.50 -4.66 -20.75
C GLY A 276 18.00 -4.74 -21.10
N VAL A 277 17.39 -3.64 -21.54
CA VAL A 277 16.00 -3.63 -22.04
C VAL A 277 15.90 -4.43 -23.34
N GLN A 278 16.81 -4.21 -24.29
CA GLN A 278 16.83 -4.96 -25.55
C GLN A 278 17.00 -6.46 -25.32
N THR A 279 17.99 -6.84 -24.50
CA THR A 279 18.22 -8.25 -24.12
C THR A 279 16.97 -8.87 -23.47
N TYR A 280 16.28 -8.09 -22.64
CA TYR A 280 15.04 -8.53 -22.00
C TYR A 280 13.94 -8.81 -23.03
N ILE A 281 13.68 -7.90 -23.96
CA ILE A 281 12.66 -8.09 -25.01
C ILE A 281 13.01 -9.28 -25.91
N GLN A 282 14.29 -9.46 -26.27
CA GLN A 282 14.74 -10.62 -27.04
C GLN A 282 14.43 -11.94 -26.33
N ASN A 283 14.76 -12.02 -25.03
CA ASN A 283 14.52 -13.21 -24.21
C ASN A 283 13.04 -13.57 -24.09
N PHE A 284 12.15 -12.57 -24.16
CA PHE A 284 10.70 -12.73 -24.05
C PHE A 284 9.96 -12.50 -25.38
N SER A 285 10.65 -12.62 -26.52
CA SER A 285 10.07 -12.40 -27.86
C SER A 285 8.96 -13.39 -28.23
N ASN A 286 8.94 -14.57 -27.60
CA ASN A 286 7.89 -15.58 -27.75
C ASN A 286 6.85 -15.51 -26.62
N ASN A 287 6.79 -14.41 -25.87
CA ASN A 287 5.90 -14.21 -24.75
C ASN A 287 5.03 -12.96 -24.94
N LEU A 288 3.88 -12.92 -24.27
CA LEU A 288 3.03 -11.73 -24.24
C LEU A 288 3.76 -10.59 -23.50
N LEU A 289 4.01 -9.50 -24.22
CA LEU A 289 4.59 -8.27 -23.68
C LEU A 289 3.45 -7.28 -23.37
N ILE A 290 3.51 -6.63 -22.21
CA ILE A 290 2.50 -5.68 -21.75
C ILE A 290 3.19 -4.38 -21.36
N ALA A 291 2.72 -3.27 -21.91
CA ALA A 291 3.29 -1.96 -21.65
C ALA A 291 2.42 -1.21 -20.64
N CYS A 292 2.99 -0.96 -19.45
CA CYS A 292 2.39 -0.10 -18.44
C CYS A 292 3.08 1.28 -18.51
N VAL A 293 2.30 2.32 -18.82
CA VAL A 293 2.80 3.70 -18.87
C VAL A 293 1.92 4.56 -18.01
N ASP A 294 2.55 5.24 -17.05
CA ASP A 294 1.82 6.06 -16.09
C ASP A 294 2.64 7.23 -15.56
N ASP A 295 1.96 8.25 -15.06
CA ASP A 295 2.60 9.45 -14.56
C ASP A 295 3.05 9.30 -13.10
N TYR A 296 4.23 9.86 -12.82
CA TYR A 296 4.81 9.91 -11.49
C TYR A 296 4.98 11.36 -11.10
N HIS A 297 4.38 11.72 -9.97
CA HIS A 297 4.54 13.02 -9.34
C HIS A 297 5.33 12.90 -8.04
N ASN A 298 6.36 13.72 -7.88
CA ASN A 298 7.09 13.80 -6.63
C ASN A 298 6.30 14.65 -5.61
N ILE A 299 5.53 13.98 -4.74
CA ILE A 299 4.67 14.61 -3.71
C ILE A 299 5.50 15.34 -2.64
N HIS A 300 6.80 15.05 -2.52
CA HIS A 300 7.68 15.62 -1.49
C HIS A 300 8.47 16.85 -1.95
N GLY A 301 8.07 17.49 -3.05
CA GLY A 301 8.65 18.77 -3.45
C GLY A 301 8.56 19.78 -2.31
N THR A 302 9.69 20.16 -1.72
CA THR A 302 9.73 21.21 -0.71
C THR A 302 9.22 22.51 -1.32
N ARG A 303 7.97 22.90 -0.99
CA ARG A 303 7.45 24.26 -1.21
C ARG A 303 8.23 25.20 -0.28
N ILE A 304 9.44 25.57 -0.66
CA ILE A 304 10.15 26.67 0.01
C ILE A 304 9.73 27.95 -0.71
N PRO A 305 8.95 28.84 -0.06
CA PRO A 305 8.75 30.18 -0.57
C PRO A 305 10.03 30.97 -0.36
N SER A 306 11.02 30.78 -1.25
CA SER A 306 12.10 31.75 -1.44
C SER A 306 11.80 32.52 -2.71
N THR A 307 11.94 33.85 -2.60
CA THR A 307 11.38 34.89 -3.47
C THR A 307 11.80 34.90 -4.94
N ASN A 308 12.38 33.83 -5.50
CA ASN A 308 12.73 33.72 -6.92
C ASN A 308 12.82 32.28 -7.48
N SER A 309 12.24 31.25 -6.83
CA SER A 309 12.28 29.87 -7.35
C SER A 309 10.90 29.24 -7.43
N THR A 310 10.44 28.94 -8.64
CA THR A 310 9.28 28.07 -8.90
C THR A 310 9.53 26.67 -8.32
N SER A 311 8.46 26.01 -7.88
CA SER A 311 8.50 24.67 -7.29
C SER A 311 9.24 23.66 -8.17
N GLN A 312 10.18 22.89 -7.61
CA GLN A 312 10.87 21.77 -8.28
C GLN A 312 10.00 20.49 -8.33
N ILE A 313 8.76 20.59 -8.83
CA ILE A 313 7.95 19.39 -9.10
C ILE A 313 8.39 18.90 -10.49
N ALA A 314 9.08 17.76 -10.53
CA ALA A 314 9.35 17.06 -11.78
C ALA A 314 8.15 16.16 -12.12
N HIS A 315 7.59 16.35 -13.31
CA HIS A 315 6.57 15.47 -13.88
C HIS A 315 7.29 14.39 -14.68
N MET A 316 7.13 13.13 -14.25
CA MET A 316 7.80 11.99 -14.88
C MET A 316 6.75 11.07 -15.50
N ALA A 317 7.08 10.43 -16.61
CA ALA A 317 6.35 9.30 -17.16
C ALA A 317 7.19 8.04 -16.99
N THR A 318 6.64 7.04 -16.30
CA THR A 318 7.28 5.73 -16.13
C THR A 318 6.81 4.81 -17.26
N VAL A 319 7.75 4.20 -17.97
CA VAL A 319 7.47 3.21 -19.01
C VAL A 319 8.03 1.87 -18.58
N LEU A 320 7.15 0.88 -18.42
CA LEU A 320 7.47 -0.41 -17.84
C LEU A 320 6.91 -1.54 -18.72
N LEU A 321 7.73 -2.56 -18.98
CA LEU A 321 7.31 -3.78 -19.67
C LEU A 321 7.12 -4.90 -18.66
N ASN A 322 5.91 -5.44 -18.62
CA ASN A 322 5.58 -6.66 -17.92
C ASN A 322 5.52 -7.82 -18.93
N THR A 323 6.02 -8.99 -18.54
CA THR A 323 6.10 -10.18 -19.40
C THR A 323 5.41 -11.35 -18.75
N ALA A 324 4.44 -11.94 -19.45
CA ALA A 324 3.79 -13.14 -18.97
C ALA A 324 4.28 -14.35 -19.77
N GLN A 325 4.46 -15.49 -19.09
CA GLN A 325 4.86 -16.75 -19.73
C GLN A 325 3.70 -17.39 -20.51
N ILE A 326 3.11 -16.61 -21.43
CA ILE A 326 1.95 -16.94 -22.25
C ILE A 326 2.30 -16.59 -23.69
N SER A 327 1.69 -17.29 -24.65
CA SER A 327 1.86 -16.99 -26.07
C SER A 327 1.43 -15.55 -26.40
N PRO A 328 2.17 -14.84 -27.29
CA PRO A 328 1.77 -13.55 -27.81
C PRO A 328 0.40 -13.58 -28.49
N VAL A 329 -0.28 -12.44 -28.49
CA VAL A 329 -1.54 -12.27 -29.22
C VAL A 329 -1.22 -11.74 -30.62
N PRO A 330 -1.76 -12.33 -31.71
CA PRO A 330 -1.57 -11.81 -33.06
C PRO A 330 -2.40 -10.54 -33.30
N TYR A 331 -1.97 -9.73 -34.27
CA TYR A 331 -2.74 -8.55 -34.69
C TYR A 331 -4.05 -8.89 -35.41
N TYR A 332 -4.05 -9.97 -36.19
CA TYR A 332 -5.21 -10.43 -36.93
C TYR A 332 -5.84 -11.66 -36.25
N SER A 333 -7.16 -11.78 -36.35
CA SER A 333 -7.85 -13.02 -36.04
C SER A 333 -7.53 -14.12 -37.04
N ASN A 334 -7.89 -15.36 -36.72
CA ASN A 334 -7.80 -16.49 -37.65
C ASN A 334 -8.59 -16.28 -38.95
N ASN A 335 -9.56 -15.35 -38.93
CA ASN A 335 -10.39 -14.98 -40.07
C ASN A 335 -9.91 -13.66 -40.74
N ASN A 336 -8.67 -13.24 -40.50
CA ASN A 336 -8.04 -12.02 -41.02
C ASN A 336 -8.75 -10.69 -40.68
N PHE A 337 -9.52 -10.65 -39.58
CA PHE A 337 -10.04 -9.38 -39.06
C PHE A 337 -9.02 -8.73 -38.13
N PRO A 338 -8.77 -7.42 -38.24
CA PRO A 338 -7.84 -6.72 -37.35
C PRO A 338 -8.40 -6.64 -35.93
N ILE A 339 -7.50 -6.58 -34.95
CA ILE A 339 -7.86 -6.49 -33.53
C ILE A 339 -8.66 -5.24 -33.16
N HIS A 340 -8.48 -4.14 -33.90
CA HIS A 340 -9.21 -2.90 -33.68
C HIS A 340 -10.49 -2.83 -34.51
N ASN A 341 -11.57 -2.39 -33.87
CA ASN A 341 -12.73 -1.89 -34.60
C ASN A 341 -12.45 -0.44 -35.04
N CYS A 342 -12.27 -0.22 -36.35
CA CYS A 342 -11.99 1.11 -36.91
C CYS A 342 -13.12 2.13 -36.66
N HIS A 343 -14.34 1.68 -36.36
CA HIS A 343 -15.46 2.56 -36.03
C HIS A 343 -15.47 3.01 -34.55
N GLY A 344 -14.57 2.48 -33.71
CA GLY A 344 -14.54 2.72 -32.28
C GLY A 344 -15.57 1.88 -31.52
N VAL A 345 -16.38 2.54 -30.68
CA VAL A 345 -17.42 1.88 -29.87
C VAL A 345 -18.64 1.56 -30.74
N ASP A 346 -19.01 0.28 -30.82
CA ASP A 346 -20.17 -0.21 -31.59
C ASP A 346 -21.43 -0.26 -30.71
N ALA A 347 -22.21 0.81 -30.76
CA ALA A 347 -23.45 0.94 -30.00
C ALA A 347 -24.49 -0.13 -30.37
N SER A 348 -24.56 -0.53 -31.64
CA SER A 348 -25.56 -1.50 -32.12
C SER A 348 -25.27 -2.88 -31.56
N LEU A 349 -24.01 -3.31 -31.62
CA LEU A 349 -23.57 -4.59 -31.05
C LEU A 349 -23.76 -4.61 -29.52
N LEU A 350 -23.39 -3.53 -28.84
CA LEU A 350 -23.56 -3.41 -27.39
C LEU A 350 -25.03 -3.47 -26.96
N LYS A 351 -25.94 -2.80 -27.69
CA LYS A 351 -27.38 -2.84 -27.38
C LYS A 351 -27.97 -4.25 -27.53
N MET A 352 -27.55 -4.98 -28.55
CA MET A 352 -27.94 -6.37 -28.79
C MET A 352 -27.52 -7.26 -27.61
N ILE A 353 -26.23 -7.25 -27.27
CA ILE A 353 -25.67 -8.06 -26.17
C ILE A 353 -26.22 -7.64 -24.81
N CYS A 354 -26.43 -6.33 -24.60
CA CYS A 354 -27.09 -5.80 -23.41
C CYS A 354 -28.46 -6.46 -23.20
N LYS A 355 -29.29 -6.51 -24.25
CA LYS A 355 -30.62 -7.13 -24.17
C LYS A 355 -30.56 -8.64 -23.93
N GLU A 356 -29.69 -9.33 -24.66
CA GLU A 356 -29.65 -10.79 -24.70
C GLU A 356 -28.97 -11.42 -23.48
N GLN A 357 -28.01 -10.72 -22.86
CA GLN A 357 -27.18 -11.27 -21.80
C GLN A 357 -27.20 -10.40 -20.54
N PHE A 358 -26.69 -9.16 -20.64
CA PHE A 358 -26.42 -8.36 -19.44
C PHE A 358 -27.67 -7.94 -18.65
N MET A 359 -28.80 -7.75 -19.32
CA MET A 359 -30.04 -7.36 -18.64
C MET A 359 -30.64 -8.50 -17.81
N ILE A 360 -30.38 -9.76 -18.17
CA ILE A 360 -30.84 -10.94 -17.43
C ILE A 360 -30.06 -11.05 -16.12
N THR A 361 -28.74 -10.91 -16.18
CA THR A 361 -27.88 -10.93 -14.99
C THR A 361 -28.14 -9.70 -14.12
N LEU A 362 -28.31 -8.50 -14.71
CA LEU A 362 -28.59 -7.28 -13.95
C LEU A 362 -29.89 -7.36 -13.13
N ALA A 363 -30.87 -8.15 -13.56
CA ALA A 363 -32.12 -8.36 -12.83
C ALA A 363 -31.94 -9.12 -11.51
N ILE A 364 -30.86 -9.89 -11.38
CA ILE A 364 -30.53 -10.63 -10.15
C ILE A 364 -29.51 -9.81 -9.34
N SER A 365 -29.64 -9.80 -8.01
CA SER A 365 -28.68 -9.11 -7.15
C SER A 365 -27.30 -9.76 -7.24
N TYR A 366 -26.25 -8.96 -7.10
CA TYR A 366 -24.87 -9.44 -7.23
C TYR A 366 -24.57 -10.61 -6.29
N ASN A 367 -24.91 -10.50 -4.99
CA ASN A 367 -24.68 -11.59 -4.03
C ASN A 367 -25.46 -12.88 -4.40
N SER A 368 -26.63 -12.74 -5.01
CA SER A 368 -27.43 -13.89 -5.45
C SER A 368 -26.78 -14.58 -6.65
N ILE A 369 -26.31 -13.82 -7.66
CA ILE A 369 -25.54 -14.40 -8.77
C ILE A 369 -24.25 -15.03 -8.27
N LYS A 370 -23.51 -14.32 -7.41
CA LYS A 370 -22.26 -14.80 -6.82
C LYS A 370 -22.43 -16.17 -6.16
N SER A 371 -23.55 -16.40 -5.48
CA SER A 371 -23.85 -17.70 -4.84
C SER A 371 -24.07 -18.86 -5.83
N SER A 372 -24.37 -18.56 -7.10
CA SER A 372 -24.59 -19.56 -8.15
C SER A 372 -23.31 -19.94 -8.91
N TRP A 373 -22.26 -19.11 -8.84
CA TRP A 373 -20.94 -19.49 -9.33
C TRP A 373 -20.52 -20.74 -8.58
N SER A 374 -19.97 -21.74 -9.27
CA SER A 374 -19.53 -23.01 -8.68
C SER A 374 -18.39 -22.77 -7.68
N LEU A 375 -18.76 -22.26 -6.50
CA LEU A 375 -17.91 -21.93 -5.39
C LEU A 375 -17.66 -23.23 -4.63
N ALA A 376 -16.71 -24.02 -5.14
CA ALA A 376 -15.90 -24.82 -4.24
C ALA A 376 -15.23 -23.82 -3.28
N THR A 377 -15.73 -23.77 -2.06
CA THR A 377 -14.98 -23.95 -0.80
C THR A 377 -13.50 -23.51 -0.71
N ASP A 378 -13.06 -22.50 -1.47
CA ASP A 378 -11.65 -22.06 -1.47
C ASP A 378 -11.43 -20.72 -0.73
N LEU A 379 -12.48 -20.13 -0.14
CA LEU A 379 -12.34 -19.06 0.86
C LEU A 379 -12.03 -19.63 2.27
N ILE A 380 -11.38 -20.80 2.34
CA ILE A 380 -10.84 -21.33 3.60
C ILE A 380 -9.57 -20.54 3.92
N ASP A 381 -9.75 -19.54 4.76
CA ASP A 381 -9.00 -19.41 6.01
C ASP A 381 -7.47 -19.24 5.91
N ASN A 382 -7.01 -18.32 5.06
CA ASN A 382 -5.68 -17.73 5.25
C ASN A 382 -5.80 -16.26 5.65
N ASP A 383 -5.43 -15.98 6.91
CA ASP A 383 -5.39 -14.62 7.48
C ASP A 383 -4.60 -13.64 6.60
N THR A 384 -3.62 -14.14 5.85
CA THR A 384 -2.82 -13.37 4.89
C THR A 384 -3.61 -12.83 3.70
N ASP A 385 -4.60 -13.56 3.19
CA ASP A 385 -5.32 -13.19 1.97
C ASP A 385 -6.34 -12.08 2.24
N LEU A 386 -6.93 -12.07 3.44
CA LEU A 386 -7.83 -11.00 3.89
C LEU A 386 -7.09 -9.66 4.04
N ILE A 387 -5.93 -9.67 4.70
CA ILE A 387 -5.13 -8.45 4.88
C ILE A 387 -4.62 -7.94 3.55
N GLU A 388 -4.21 -8.83 2.64
CA GLU A 388 -3.82 -8.44 1.28
C GLU A 388 -4.98 -7.75 0.52
N ASN A 389 -6.21 -8.26 0.66
CA ASN A 389 -7.39 -7.67 0.04
C ASN A 389 -7.71 -6.27 0.60
N LEU A 390 -7.60 -6.08 1.91
CA LEU A 390 -7.83 -4.78 2.56
C LEU A 390 -6.74 -3.75 2.18
N THR A 391 -5.53 -4.23 1.91
CA THR A 391 -4.36 -3.41 1.59
C THR A 391 -4.05 -3.33 0.09
N ILE A 392 -4.98 -3.76 -0.78
CA ILE A 392 -4.76 -3.83 -2.22
C ILE A 392 -4.38 -2.48 -2.86
N HIS A 393 -4.94 -1.39 -2.31
CA HIS A 393 -4.66 0.01 -2.66
C HIS A 393 -3.77 0.72 -1.64
N SER A 394 -3.11 -0.06 -0.76
CA SER A 394 -2.07 0.42 0.14
C SER A 394 -0.73 0.00 -0.43
N TYR A 395 -0.10 0.91 -1.16
CA TYR A 395 1.18 0.62 -1.79
C TYR A 395 2.38 0.78 -0.85
N ASP A 396 2.15 1.12 0.42
CA ASP A 396 3.20 1.16 1.45
C ASP A 396 3.86 -0.23 1.57
N THR A 397 5.15 -0.25 1.26
CA THR A 397 5.98 -1.46 1.17
C THR A 397 6.31 -2.09 2.52
N ASP A 398 5.98 -1.43 3.63
CA ASP A 398 6.32 -1.92 4.97
C ASP A 398 5.39 -3.04 5.47
N ILE A 399 4.27 -3.32 4.79
CA ILE A 399 3.32 -4.38 5.13
C ILE A 399 3.92 -5.75 4.76
N SER A 400 4.06 -6.62 5.75
CA SER A 400 4.76 -7.90 5.61
C SER A 400 4.03 -8.95 4.77
N GLU A 401 2.71 -8.82 4.60
CA GLU A 401 1.82 -9.80 3.96
C GLU A 401 1.62 -9.62 2.44
N LYS A 402 2.66 -9.26 1.67
CA LYS A 402 2.58 -9.24 0.19
C LYS A 402 2.83 -10.64 -0.39
N TYR A 403 1.87 -11.55 -0.29
CA TYR A 403 1.91 -12.79 -1.07
C TYR A 403 1.59 -12.47 -2.56
N HIS A 404 2.12 -13.25 -3.51
CA HIS A 404 1.86 -13.19 -4.97
C HIS A 404 2.51 -12.09 -5.84
N ARG A 405 3.39 -11.21 -5.32
CA ARG A 405 3.92 -10.05 -6.10
C ARG A 405 5.43 -10.10 -6.36
N LYS A 406 5.92 -11.12 -7.06
CA LYS A 406 7.34 -11.23 -7.45
C LYS A 406 7.62 -10.49 -8.75
N PHE A 407 8.53 -9.51 -8.72
CA PHE A 407 8.90 -8.64 -9.86
C PHE A 407 9.88 -9.26 -10.87
N ASN A 408 9.90 -10.58 -10.98
CA ASN A 408 10.87 -11.27 -11.84
C ASN A 408 10.56 -11.11 -13.34
N GLN A 409 9.36 -10.61 -13.65
CA GLN A 409 8.76 -10.52 -14.97
C GLN A 409 8.57 -9.08 -15.44
N ILE A 410 9.25 -8.13 -14.79
CA ILE A 410 9.11 -6.70 -15.04
C ILE A 410 10.47 -6.11 -15.43
N LYS A 411 10.43 -5.15 -16.36
CA LYS A 411 11.58 -4.36 -16.79
C LYS A 411 11.17 -2.90 -16.98
N LEU A 412 11.83 -1.99 -16.28
CA LEU A 412 11.74 -0.56 -16.60
C LEU A 412 12.39 -0.34 -17.98
N VAL A 413 11.67 0.34 -18.88
CA VAL A 413 12.21 0.83 -20.15
C VAL A 413 12.89 2.17 -19.91
N ASP A 414 12.16 3.12 -19.34
CA ASP A 414 12.69 4.42 -18.93
C ASP A 414 11.73 5.12 -17.95
N CYS A 415 12.24 6.14 -17.26
CA CYS A 415 11.48 7.10 -16.47
C CYS A 415 11.82 8.50 -16.98
N VAL A 416 11.00 9.02 -17.88
CA VAL A 416 11.30 10.23 -18.66
C VAL A 416 10.60 11.45 -18.06
N GLU A 417 11.26 12.60 -18.10
CA GLU A 417 10.65 13.86 -17.65
C GLU A 417 9.64 14.33 -18.70
N LEU A 418 8.37 13.99 -18.47
CA LEU A 418 7.27 14.16 -19.41
C LEU A 418 5.94 14.22 -18.66
N ASP A 419 5.05 15.09 -19.13
CA ASP A 419 3.73 15.32 -18.52
C ASP A 419 2.64 14.59 -19.32
N LEU A 420 2.09 13.48 -18.83
CA LEU A 420 1.15 12.63 -19.58
C LEU A 420 -0.27 13.22 -19.68
N LYS A 421 -0.39 14.45 -20.19
CA LYS A 421 -1.66 15.20 -20.26
C LYS A 421 -2.34 15.20 -21.61
N ASN A 422 -1.67 14.74 -22.66
CA ASN A 422 -2.15 14.87 -24.03
C ASN A 422 -1.62 13.73 -24.92
N THR A 423 -2.18 13.59 -26.11
CA THR A 423 -1.86 12.48 -27.03
C THR A 423 -0.39 12.52 -27.45
N LYS A 424 0.15 13.71 -27.72
CA LYS A 424 1.55 13.88 -28.13
C LYS A 424 2.52 13.38 -27.05
N ASN A 425 2.26 13.68 -25.79
CA ASN A 425 3.09 13.27 -24.67
C ASN A 425 3.00 11.74 -24.46
N TYR A 426 1.81 11.14 -24.55
CA TYR A 426 1.70 9.67 -24.56
C TYR A 426 2.50 9.04 -25.71
N MET A 427 2.44 9.59 -26.93
CA MET A 427 3.22 9.07 -28.05
C MET A 427 4.73 9.23 -27.84
N GLN A 428 5.19 10.29 -27.16
CA GLN A 428 6.59 10.44 -26.78
C GLN A 428 7.04 9.37 -25.78
N ALA A 429 6.22 9.07 -24.77
CA ALA A 429 6.49 7.97 -23.83
C ALA A 429 6.53 6.62 -24.55
N VAL A 430 5.56 6.35 -25.42
CA VAL A 430 5.46 5.10 -26.19
C VAL A 430 6.64 4.88 -27.13
N ARG A 431 7.17 5.94 -27.75
CA ARG A 431 8.36 5.85 -28.63
C ARG A 431 9.58 5.24 -27.94
N THR A 432 9.72 5.40 -26.62
CA THR A 432 10.87 4.88 -25.86
C THR A 432 11.04 3.36 -25.99
N PHE A 433 9.97 2.60 -26.20
CA PHE A 433 10.05 1.15 -26.41
C PHE A 433 9.69 0.71 -27.84
N ILE A 434 8.79 1.41 -28.53
CA ILE A 434 8.37 1.02 -29.90
C ILE A 434 9.50 1.19 -30.92
N GLU A 435 10.39 2.17 -30.73
CA GLU A 435 11.49 2.40 -31.67
C GLU A 435 12.64 1.40 -31.51
N LEU A 436 12.62 0.57 -30.45
CA LEU A 436 13.63 -0.47 -30.25
C LEU A 436 13.52 -1.55 -31.35
N PRO A 437 14.63 -1.96 -31.99
CA PRO A 437 14.61 -2.95 -33.07
C PRO A 437 13.90 -4.26 -32.71
N GLU A 438 14.11 -4.72 -31.47
CA GLU A 438 13.51 -5.92 -30.91
C GLU A 438 11.98 -5.81 -30.83
N THR A 439 11.48 -4.66 -30.39
CA THR A 439 10.04 -4.38 -30.30
C THR A 439 9.44 -4.30 -31.69
N LYS A 440 10.09 -3.61 -32.65
CA LYS A 440 9.59 -3.53 -34.03
C LYS A 440 9.39 -4.91 -34.64
N LYS A 441 10.39 -5.79 -34.48
CA LYS A 441 10.30 -7.18 -34.95
C LYS A 441 9.15 -7.94 -34.29
N TYR A 442 8.90 -7.72 -32.99
CA TYR A 442 7.76 -8.32 -32.30
C TYR A 442 6.42 -7.82 -32.86
N LEU A 443 6.31 -6.50 -33.09
CA LEU A 443 5.10 -5.85 -33.58
C LEU A 443 4.82 -6.16 -35.06
N GLU A 444 5.73 -6.75 -35.83
CA GLU A 444 5.41 -7.23 -37.19
C GLU A 444 4.27 -8.28 -37.20
N THR A 445 4.12 -9.03 -36.12
CA THR A 445 3.12 -10.12 -36.02
C THR A 445 2.17 -9.93 -34.85
N PHE A 446 2.68 -9.42 -33.73
CA PHE A 446 1.97 -9.44 -32.45
C PHE A 446 1.57 -8.04 -32.00
N VAL A 447 0.80 -8.01 -30.92
CA VAL A 447 0.29 -6.80 -30.27
C VAL A 447 0.77 -6.70 -28.84
N ILE A 448 0.82 -5.48 -28.32
CA ILE A 448 1.19 -5.20 -26.94
C ILE A 448 -0.02 -4.59 -26.22
N PRO A 449 -0.65 -5.31 -25.27
CA PRO A 449 -1.64 -4.73 -24.40
C PRO A 449 -1.07 -3.57 -23.59
N PHE A 450 -1.90 -2.55 -23.39
CA PHE A 450 -1.56 -1.28 -22.75
C PHE A 450 -2.63 -0.97 -21.69
N PRO A 451 -2.58 -1.61 -20.50
CA PRO A 451 -3.47 -1.29 -19.41
C PRO A 451 -3.16 0.12 -18.90
N ALA A 452 -4.18 0.99 -18.92
CA ALA A 452 -4.07 2.38 -18.49
C ALA A 452 -5.41 2.90 -17.94
N ASP A 453 -5.34 3.87 -17.01
CA ASP A 453 -6.51 4.64 -16.60
C ASP A 453 -6.86 5.71 -17.65
N PHE A 454 -7.99 6.38 -17.47
CA PHE A 454 -8.30 7.63 -18.12
C PHE A 454 -7.40 8.75 -17.59
N PRO A 455 -6.79 9.59 -18.45
CA PRO A 455 -7.02 9.70 -19.89
C PRO A 455 -6.08 8.87 -20.77
N GLY A 456 -5.12 8.11 -20.22
CA GLY A 456 -4.16 7.34 -21.00
C GLY A 456 -4.81 6.38 -22.00
N GLN A 457 -5.86 5.68 -21.59
CA GLN A 457 -6.65 4.83 -22.49
C GLN A 457 -7.28 5.62 -23.64
N LEU A 458 -7.79 6.83 -23.39
CA LEU A 458 -8.38 7.70 -24.42
C LEU A 458 -7.32 8.16 -25.43
N PHE A 459 -6.17 8.65 -24.95
CA PHE A 459 -5.14 9.22 -25.80
C PHE A 459 -4.47 8.20 -26.70
N VAL A 460 -4.16 7.00 -26.19
CA VAL A 460 -3.61 5.93 -27.04
C VAL A 460 -4.64 5.45 -28.06
N ARG A 461 -5.92 5.30 -27.68
CA ARG A 461 -6.99 4.96 -28.64
C ARG A 461 -7.15 6.01 -29.74
N ARG A 462 -7.11 7.29 -29.38
CA ARG A 462 -7.16 8.40 -30.34
C ARG A 462 -6.02 8.31 -31.35
N ALA A 463 -4.79 8.05 -30.89
CA ALA A 463 -3.64 7.88 -31.78
C ALA A 463 -3.82 6.71 -32.76
N ILE A 464 -4.35 5.57 -32.27
CA ILE A 464 -4.64 4.39 -33.10
C ILE A 464 -5.71 4.70 -34.14
N ILE A 465 -6.86 5.25 -33.74
CA ILE A 465 -7.96 5.56 -34.68
C ILE A 465 -7.51 6.58 -35.73
N ASN A 466 -6.82 7.64 -35.33
CA ASN A 466 -6.30 8.62 -36.28
C ASN A 466 -5.31 7.99 -37.27
N LYS A 467 -4.50 7.01 -36.83
CA LYS A 467 -3.59 6.28 -37.74
C LYS A 467 -4.35 5.36 -38.71
N LEU A 468 -5.38 4.67 -38.24
CA LEU A 468 -6.18 3.74 -39.04
C LEU A 468 -7.12 4.47 -40.04
N GLU A 469 -7.68 5.63 -39.67
CA GLU A 469 -8.58 6.40 -40.54
C GLU A 469 -7.82 7.31 -41.53
N PHE A 470 -6.64 7.83 -41.17
CA PHE A 470 -5.89 8.82 -41.96
C PHE A 470 -4.45 8.37 -42.26
N GLU A 471 -4.26 7.13 -42.72
CA GLU A 471 -2.94 6.48 -42.92
C GLU A 471 -1.92 7.37 -43.65
N SER A 472 -2.34 8.09 -44.70
CA SER A 472 -1.48 8.94 -45.55
C SER A 472 -1.11 10.31 -44.98
N GLU A 473 -1.81 10.81 -43.96
CA GLU A 473 -1.63 12.17 -43.41
C GLU A 473 -1.10 12.17 -41.96
N SER A 474 -1.05 11.01 -41.31
CA SER A 474 -0.64 10.91 -39.91
C SER A 474 0.89 10.93 -39.73
N SER A 475 1.39 11.81 -38.85
CA SER A 475 2.78 11.79 -38.35
C SER A 475 3.05 10.67 -37.33
N ILE A 476 2.10 9.76 -37.17
CA ILE A 476 2.09 8.66 -36.21
C ILE A 476 2.66 7.40 -36.87
N GLN A 477 3.56 6.71 -36.16
CA GLN A 477 4.21 5.48 -36.62
C GLN A 477 3.19 4.33 -36.77
N GLN A 478 3.41 3.43 -37.73
CA GLN A 478 2.50 2.30 -38.00
C GLN A 478 2.41 1.36 -36.81
N GLU A 479 3.53 1.18 -36.12
CA GLU A 479 3.69 0.32 -34.95
C GLU A 479 2.73 0.68 -33.80
N ILE A 480 2.22 1.92 -33.73
CA ILE A 480 1.21 2.34 -32.75
C ILE A 480 -0.08 1.54 -32.88
N THR A 481 -0.46 1.14 -34.10
CA THR A 481 -1.68 0.35 -34.33
C THR A 481 -1.63 -1.03 -33.69
N HIS A 482 -0.44 -1.51 -33.30
CA HIS A 482 -0.28 -2.80 -32.62
C HIS A 482 -0.40 -2.70 -31.09
N LEU A 483 -0.68 -1.52 -30.54
CA LEU A 483 -1.00 -1.36 -29.12
C LEU A 483 -2.49 -1.61 -28.88
N ILE A 484 -2.83 -2.28 -27.78
CA ILE A 484 -4.22 -2.45 -27.36
C ILE A 484 -4.46 -1.69 -26.06
N PRO A 485 -5.09 -0.50 -26.10
CA PRO A 485 -5.48 0.20 -24.88
C PRO A 485 -6.47 -0.65 -24.09
N PHE A 486 -6.05 -1.14 -22.93
CA PHE A 486 -6.84 -1.99 -22.05
C PHE A 486 -7.28 -1.17 -20.83
N MET A 487 -8.49 -1.41 -20.33
CA MET A 487 -9.00 -0.69 -19.17
C MET A 487 -8.25 -1.13 -17.93
N GLY A 488 -7.61 -0.20 -17.21
CA GLY A 488 -6.87 -0.47 -15.98
C GLY A 488 -7.76 -1.08 -14.87
N PRO A 489 -7.66 -2.40 -14.57
CA PRO A 489 -8.56 -3.06 -13.64
C PRO A 489 -8.35 -2.63 -12.19
N LEU A 490 -7.12 -2.26 -11.81
CA LEU A 490 -6.80 -1.75 -10.48
C LEU A 490 -7.47 -0.39 -10.26
N HIS A 491 -7.35 0.52 -11.23
CA HIS A 491 -7.96 1.85 -11.20
C HIS A 491 -9.48 1.81 -11.24
N VAL A 492 -10.08 0.90 -12.04
CA VAL A 492 -11.52 0.60 -11.99
C VAL A 492 -11.93 0.23 -10.56
N SER A 493 -11.16 -0.63 -9.92
CA SER A 493 -11.43 -1.07 -8.56
C SER A 493 -11.31 0.06 -7.54
N LEU A 494 -10.34 0.98 -7.69
CA LEU A 494 -10.19 2.14 -6.83
C LEU A 494 -11.35 3.13 -7.02
N ASN A 495 -11.57 3.57 -8.27
CA ASN A 495 -12.55 4.59 -8.62
C ASN A 495 -13.99 4.17 -8.34
N THR A 496 -14.32 2.88 -8.51
CA THR A 496 -15.66 2.37 -8.18
C THR A 496 -15.90 2.38 -6.67
N ARG A 497 -14.94 1.95 -5.86
CA ARG A 497 -15.01 2.00 -4.39
C ARG A 497 -15.14 3.44 -3.87
N GLU A 498 -14.31 4.35 -4.39
CA GLU A 498 -14.40 5.78 -4.05
C GLU A 498 -15.74 6.38 -4.44
N SER A 499 -16.25 6.09 -5.64
CA SER A 499 -17.51 6.64 -6.13
C SER A 499 -18.70 6.14 -5.30
N VAL A 500 -18.72 4.85 -4.93
CA VAL A 500 -19.73 4.30 -4.01
C VAL A 500 -19.62 4.97 -2.63
N PHE A 501 -18.42 5.07 -2.07
CA PHE A 501 -18.20 5.70 -0.77
C PHE A 501 -18.64 7.15 -0.74
N ILE A 502 -18.27 7.96 -1.75
CA ILE A 502 -18.62 9.38 -1.83
C ILE A 502 -20.13 9.56 -1.99
N THR A 503 -20.77 8.77 -2.86
CA THR A 503 -22.22 8.86 -3.10
C THR A 503 -23.02 8.52 -1.84
N PHE A 504 -22.52 7.57 -1.04
CA PHE A 504 -23.14 7.11 0.19
C PHE A 504 -22.39 7.57 1.45
N HIS A 505 -21.64 8.67 1.39
CA HIS A 505 -20.80 9.14 2.51
C HIS A 505 -21.60 9.30 3.79
N SER A 506 -22.81 9.87 3.68
CA SER A 506 -23.77 10.02 4.78
C SER A 506 -24.06 8.71 5.51
N PHE A 507 -24.25 7.61 4.77
CA PHE A 507 -24.46 6.27 5.33
C PHE A 507 -23.20 5.74 6.01
N PHE A 508 -22.04 5.82 5.32
CA PHE A 508 -20.78 5.35 5.89
C PHE A 508 -20.35 6.14 7.12
N ASN A 509 -20.61 7.45 7.17
CA ASN A 509 -20.36 8.28 8.33
C ASN A 509 -21.26 7.91 9.52
N TYR A 510 -22.53 7.57 9.26
CA TYR A 510 -23.43 7.09 10.30
C TYR A 510 -22.98 5.73 10.86
N MET A 511 -22.62 4.80 9.97
CA MET A 511 -22.03 3.51 10.34
C MET A 511 -20.73 3.71 11.14
N TYR A 512 -19.83 4.57 10.66
CA TYR A 512 -18.53 4.84 11.29
C TYR A 512 -18.68 5.33 12.73
N LYS A 513 -19.54 6.32 12.96
CA LYS A 513 -19.80 6.86 14.31
C LYS A 513 -20.41 5.82 15.25
N SER A 514 -21.19 4.89 14.71
CA SER A 514 -21.82 3.82 15.48
C SER A 514 -20.82 2.73 15.86
N VAL A 515 -19.97 2.32 14.91
CA VAL A 515 -19.01 1.21 15.08
C VAL A 515 -17.74 1.64 15.82
N PHE A 516 -17.18 2.81 15.47
CA PHE A 516 -15.91 3.29 16.02
C PHE A 516 -16.07 4.30 17.16
N GLY A 517 -17.29 4.79 17.41
CA GLY A 517 -17.64 5.69 18.50
C GLY A 517 -17.98 7.12 18.06
N LYS A 518 -19.00 7.70 18.71
CA LYS A 518 -19.66 8.97 18.29
C LYS A 518 -18.77 10.21 18.25
N VAL A 519 -17.67 10.22 19.01
CA VAL A 519 -16.73 11.36 19.09
C VAL A 519 -15.79 11.41 17.87
N LYS A 520 -15.68 10.31 17.13
CA LYS A 520 -14.73 10.16 16.03
C LYS A 520 -15.29 10.75 14.74
N LYS A 521 -14.44 11.45 13.99
CA LYS A 521 -14.79 12.10 12.73
C LYS A 521 -14.25 11.27 11.56
N LEU A 522 -15.14 10.92 10.63
CA LEU A 522 -14.75 10.37 9.35
C LEU A 522 -14.46 11.51 8.37
N ALA A 523 -13.29 11.49 7.73
CA ALA A 523 -12.97 12.46 6.69
C ALA A 523 -13.98 12.40 5.54
N ALA A 524 -14.16 13.51 4.82
CA ALA A 524 -15.01 13.54 3.62
C ALA A 524 -14.47 12.62 2.52
N LYS A 525 -13.13 12.54 2.41
CA LYS A 525 -12.39 11.65 1.52
C LYS A 525 -11.27 10.97 2.33
N PRO A 526 -11.57 9.84 3.00
CA PRO A 526 -10.55 9.13 3.76
C PRO A 526 -9.60 8.37 2.81
N LYS A 527 -8.44 7.95 3.33
CA LYS A 527 -7.44 7.21 2.52
C LYS A 527 -8.04 5.91 1.94
N PRO A 528 -7.56 5.41 0.77
CA PRO A 528 -8.12 4.22 0.12
C PRO A 528 -8.26 2.99 1.02
N TRP A 529 -7.29 2.71 1.89
CA TRP A 529 -7.35 1.60 2.84
C TRP A 529 -8.54 1.71 3.82
N ARG A 530 -8.92 2.93 4.22
CA ARG A 530 -10.06 3.18 5.10
C ARG A 530 -11.38 2.98 4.36
N ILE A 531 -11.46 3.43 3.11
CA ILE A 531 -12.61 3.17 2.24
C ILE A 531 -12.82 1.66 2.10
N ASN A 532 -11.75 0.92 1.77
CA ASN A 532 -11.78 -0.54 1.66
C ASN A 532 -12.28 -1.19 2.95
N LEU A 533 -11.76 -0.79 4.11
CA LEU A 533 -12.20 -1.30 5.41
C LEU A 533 -13.70 -1.08 5.63
N LEU A 534 -14.21 0.12 5.37
CA LEU A 534 -15.64 0.43 5.62
C LEU A 534 -16.56 -0.31 4.65
N LEU A 535 -16.16 -0.45 3.39
CA LEU A 535 -16.89 -1.26 2.41
C LEU A 535 -16.92 -2.74 2.83
N TYR A 536 -15.76 -3.29 3.24
CA TYR A 536 -15.66 -4.66 3.75
C TYR A 536 -16.57 -4.87 4.97
N LEU A 537 -16.47 -4.02 5.99
CA LEU A 537 -17.31 -4.13 7.20
C LEU A 537 -18.80 -4.03 6.87
N ALA A 538 -19.19 -3.12 5.98
CA ALA A 538 -20.57 -2.97 5.54
C ALA A 538 -21.09 -4.24 4.85
N HIS A 539 -20.27 -4.86 3.99
CA HIS A 539 -20.62 -6.07 3.27
C HIS A 539 -20.71 -7.30 4.18
N GLU A 540 -19.66 -7.59 4.95
CA GLU A 540 -19.64 -8.76 5.85
C GLU A 540 -20.72 -8.65 6.93
N GLY A 541 -20.91 -7.45 7.49
CA GLY A 541 -21.98 -7.20 8.45
C GLY A 541 -23.37 -7.41 7.83
N TRP A 542 -23.55 -7.07 6.55
CA TRP A 542 -24.80 -7.30 5.82
C TRP A 542 -25.06 -8.80 5.63
N LEU A 543 -24.05 -9.60 5.25
CA LEU A 543 -24.20 -11.04 5.04
C LEU A 543 -24.71 -11.77 6.30
N LEU A 544 -24.30 -11.33 7.50
CA LEU A 544 -24.76 -11.91 8.77
C LEU A 544 -26.26 -11.74 9.01
N ILE A 545 -26.87 -10.65 8.51
CA ILE A 545 -28.25 -10.28 8.84
C ILE A 545 -29.22 -10.30 7.65
N LYS A 546 -28.70 -10.39 6.41
CA LYS A 546 -29.44 -10.29 5.15
C LYS A 546 -30.75 -11.09 5.17
N LYS A 547 -30.69 -12.36 5.57
CA LYS A 547 -31.86 -13.26 5.59
C LYS A 547 -33.01 -12.76 6.47
N TYR A 548 -32.70 -12.10 7.59
CA TYR A 548 -33.71 -11.56 8.51
C TYR A 548 -34.34 -10.28 7.94
N VAL A 549 -33.52 -9.41 7.36
CA VAL A 549 -34.00 -8.17 6.71
C VAL A 549 -34.86 -8.49 5.50
N MET A 550 -34.43 -9.40 4.63
CA MET A 550 -35.20 -9.80 3.44
C MET A 550 -36.54 -10.44 3.82
N ARG A 551 -36.59 -11.25 4.89
CA ARG A 551 -37.87 -11.80 5.38
C ARG A 551 -38.81 -10.71 5.90
N LYS A 552 -38.28 -9.71 6.61
CA LYS A 552 -39.09 -8.62 7.19
C LYS A 552 -39.65 -7.67 6.13
N PHE A 553 -38.81 -7.23 5.20
CA PHE A 553 -39.22 -6.28 4.15
C PHE A 553 -39.91 -6.96 2.96
N GLY A 554 -39.69 -8.26 2.76
CA GLY A 554 -40.36 -9.05 1.73
C GLY A 554 -40.26 -8.40 0.34
N ARG A 555 -41.42 -8.16 -0.28
CA ARG A 555 -41.56 -7.54 -1.61
C ARG A 555 -41.73 -6.01 -1.53
N SER A 556 -41.20 -5.36 -0.49
CA SER A 556 -41.34 -3.91 -0.32
C SER A 556 -40.68 -3.15 -1.47
N LYS A 557 -41.42 -2.17 -2.02
CA LYS A 557 -40.93 -1.17 -2.98
C LYS A 557 -40.58 0.16 -2.32
N ASP A 558 -40.47 0.19 -0.98
CA ASP A 558 -40.05 1.39 -0.25
C ASP A 558 -38.68 1.86 -0.78
N ILE A 559 -38.65 3.11 -1.24
CA ILE A 559 -37.47 3.70 -1.89
C ILE A 559 -36.24 3.69 -0.98
N SER A 560 -36.41 3.85 0.34
CA SER A 560 -35.30 3.81 1.29
C SER A 560 -34.75 2.39 1.38
N TYR A 561 -35.62 1.41 1.61
CA TYR A 561 -35.25 0.00 1.67
C TYR A 561 -34.52 -0.46 0.41
N VAL A 562 -35.11 -0.25 -0.77
CA VAL A 562 -34.53 -0.69 -2.04
C VAL A 562 -33.19 -0.01 -2.31
N THR A 563 -33.03 1.28 -1.95
CA THR A 563 -31.75 1.99 -2.11
C THR A 563 -30.63 1.34 -1.30
N PHE A 564 -30.87 1.02 -0.03
CA PHE A 564 -29.84 0.41 0.83
C PHE A 564 -29.68 -1.09 0.56
N LEU A 565 -30.70 -1.77 0.03
CA LEU A 565 -30.58 -3.13 -0.51
C LEU A 565 -29.66 -3.14 -1.74
N ASP A 566 -29.85 -2.22 -2.68
CA ASP A 566 -28.96 -2.07 -3.84
C ASP A 566 -27.53 -1.75 -3.39
N LEU A 567 -27.34 -0.83 -2.43
CA LEU A 567 -26.02 -0.53 -1.87
C LEU A 567 -25.33 -1.80 -1.32
N LEU A 568 -25.97 -2.50 -0.40
CA LEU A 568 -25.34 -3.58 0.39
C LEU A 568 -25.29 -4.92 -0.36
N ASP A 569 -26.28 -5.22 -1.19
CA ASP A 569 -26.41 -6.52 -1.88
C ASP A 569 -25.90 -6.52 -3.32
N ASN A 570 -25.68 -5.34 -3.90
CA ASN A 570 -25.31 -5.17 -5.31
C ASN A 570 -24.02 -4.36 -5.48
N LEU A 571 -23.97 -3.10 -5.01
CA LEU A 571 -22.86 -2.18 -5.31
C LEU A 571 -21.58 -2.51 -4.56
N ILE A 572 -21.65 -2.55 -3.22
CA ILE A 572 -20.47 -2.81 -2.38
C ILE A 572 -19.78 -4.12 -2.78
N PRO A 573 -20.46 -5.28 -2.83
CA PRO A 573 -19.79 -6.53 -3.17
C PRO A 573 -19.18 -6.52 -4.58
N ALA A 574 -19.86 -5.96 -5.59
CA ALA A 574 -19.32 -5.84 -6.93
C ALA A 574 -18.01 -5.04 -6.96
N THR A 575 -17.93 -3.91 -6.23
CA THR A 575 -16.70 -3.10 -6.15
C THR A 575 -15.57 -3.77 -5.37
N LEU A 576 -15.90 -4.58 -4.35
CA LEU A 576 -14.91 -5.34 -3.58
C LEU A 576 -14.31 -6.46 -4.42
N ASP A 577 -15.14 -7.22 -5.12
CA ASP A 577 -14.77 -8.44 -5.82
C ASP A 577 -14.11 -8.19 -7.18
N ILE A 578 -14.45 -7.11 -7.90
CA ILE A 578 -14.06 -6.91 -9.31
C ILE A 578 -12.57 -7.14 -9.58
N TYR A 579 -11.70 -6.64 -8.71
CA TYR A 579 -10.26 -6.82 -8.85
C TYR A 579 -9.72 -7.89 -7.90
N ALA A 580 -10.10 -7.82 -6.62
CA ALA A 580 -9.54 -8.67 -5.58
C ALA A 580 -9.86 -10.16 -5.82
N TYR A 581 -11.04 -10.45 -6.36
CA TYR A 581 -11.49 -11.81 -6.60
C TYR A 581 -11.57 -12.13 -8.09
N LEU A 582 -12.38 -11.40 -8.87
CA LEU A 582 -12.69 -11.79 -10.25
C LEU A 582 -11.49 -11.66 -11.19
N PHE A 583 -10.88 -10.48 -11.23
CA PHE A 583 -9.73 -10.22 -12.09
C PHE A 583 -8.53 -11.12 -11.74
N ARG A 584 -8.09 -11.12 -10.47
CA ARG A 584 -6.90 -11.86 -10.04
C ARG A 584 -7.02 -13.39 -10.18
N ASN A 585 -8.24 -13.93 -10.14
CA ASN A 585 -8.51 -15.36 -10.30
C ASN A 585 -8.98 -15.76 -11.70
N ASN A 586 -8.76 -14.93 -12.73
CA ASN A 586 -9.09 -15.22 -14.13
C ASN A 586 -10.56 -15.59 -14.36
N LYS A 587 -11.49 -14.97 -13.62
CA LYS A 587 -12.94 -15.18 -13.78
C LYS A 587 -13.49 -14.27 -14.86
N PHE A 588 -13.11 -14.52 -16.12
CA PHE A 588 -13.33 -13.59 -17.23
C PHE A 588 -14.82 -13.28 -17.50
N GLU A 589 -15.69 -14.29 -17.60
CA GLU A 589 -17.11 -14.06 -17.88
C GLU A 589 -17.80 -13.31 -16.74
N GLU A 590 -17.53 -13.70 -15.49
CA GLU A 590 -18.03 -13.02 -14.29
C GLU A 590 -17.48 -11.60 -14.16
N TYR A 591 -16.20 -11.39 -14.53
CA TYR A 591 -15.57 -10.08 -14.56
C TYR A 591 -16.26 -9.16 -15.57
N VAL A 592 -16.52 -9.62 -16.80
CA VAL A 592 -17.20 -8.83 -17.84
C VAL A 592 -18.63 -8.47 -17.42
N ASP A 593 -19.38 -9.41 -16.84
CA ASP A 593 -20.72 -9.14 -16.29
C ASP A 593 -20.68 -8.08 -15.16
N THR A 594 -19.69 -8.21 -14.28
CA THR A 594 -19.50 -7.27 -13.17
C THR A 594 -19.07 -5.88 -13.67
N ILE A 595 -18.23 -5.79 -14.72
CA ILE A 595 -17.90 -4.51 -15.37
C ILE A 595 -19.14 -3.85 -15.94
N PHE A 596 -20.03 -4.59 -16.61
CA PHE A 596 -21.29 -4.03 -17.09
C PHE A 596 -22.14 -3.50 -15.93
N ARG A 597 -22.27 -4.27 -14.85
CA ARG A 597 -22.98 -3.85 -13.64
C ARG A 597 -22.39 -2.56 -13.05
N LEU A 598 -21.07 -2.49 -12.92
CA LEU A 598 -20.37 -1.29 -12.43
C LEU A 598 -20.48 -0.11 -13.40
N TRP A 599 -20.51 -0.35 -14.72
CA TRP A 599 -20.77 0.68 -15.71
C TRP A 599 -22.14 1.33 -15.51
N THR A 600 -23.20 0.55 -15.24
CA THR A 600 -24.51 1.12 -14.90
C THR A 600 -24.45 2.02 -13.66
N THR A 601 -23.61 1.67 -12.69
CA THR A 601 -23.36 2.49 -11.49
C THR A 601 -22.57 3.76 -11.82
N MET A 602 -21.52 3.69 -12.63
CA MET A 602 -20.74 4.86 -13.04
C MET A 602 -21.60 5.85 -13.86
N ARG A 603 -22.48 5.35 -14.72
CA ARG A 603 -23.44 6.16 -15.49
C ARG A 603 -24.42 6.90 -14.57
N ARG A 604 -25.04 6.21 -13.60
CA ARG A 604 -26.00 6.85 -12.67
C ARG A 604 -25.33 7.82 -11.69
N PHE A 605 -24.06 7.59 -11.34
CA PHE A 605 -23.26 8.51 -10.54
C PHE A 605 -22.69 9.69 -11.34
N HIS A 606 -22.91 9.75 -12.65
CA HIS A 606 -22.36 10.74 -13.56
C HIS A 606 -20.82 10.82 -13.52
N ARG A 607 -20.14 9.67 -13.42
CA ARG A 607 -18.68 9.58 -13.50
C ARG A 607 -18.25 9.53 -14.96
N HIS A 608 -18.13 10.70 -15.58
CA HIS A 608 -18.00 10.88 -17.03
C HIS A 608 -16.77 10.28 -17.71
N ASN A 609 -15.73 9.96 -16.95
CA ASN A 609 -14.56 9.26 -17.49
C ASN A 609 -14.84 7.75 -17.54
N TYR A 610 -15.32 7.20 -16.42
CA TYR A 610 -15.57 5.79 -16.23
C TYR A 610 -16.83 5.27 -16.95
N ASP A 611 -17.84 6.12 -17.16
CA ASP A 611 -19.01 5.78 -17.98
C ASP A 611 -18.64 5.51 -19.45
N LYS A 612 -17.57 6.14 -19.95
CA LYS A 612 -17.06 5.95 -21.33
C LYS A 612 -16.03 4.84 -21.43
N ILE A 613 -15.02 4.81 -20.55
CA ILE A 613 -13.92 3.84 -20.70
C ILE A 613 -14.39 2.40 -20.46
N MET A 614 -15.31 2.17 -19.51
CA MET A 614 -15.91 0.86 -19.30
C MET A 614 -16.76 0.43 -20.49
N LEU A 615 -17.48 1.37 -21.10
CA LEU A 615 -18.27 1.10 -22.31
C LEU A 615 -17.39 0.75 -23.51
N ALA A 616 -16.26 1.46 -23.68
CA ALA A 616 -15.27 1.16 -24.71
C ALA A 616 -14.64 -0.22 -24.51
N PHE A 617 -14.30 -0.58 -23.26
CA PHE A 617 -13.83 -1.91 -22.93
C PHE A 617 -14.86 -3.00 -23.28
N LEU A 618 -16.12 -2.83 -22.85
CA LEU A 618 -17.19 -3.77 -23.18
C LEU A 618 -17.37 -3.93 -24.70
N SER A 619 -17.29 -2.82 -25.45
CA SER A 619 -17.37 -2.84 -26.91
C SER A 619 -16.26 -3.66 -27.55
N ASP A 620 -15.02 -3.53 -27.06
CA ASP A 620 -13.90 -4.30 -27.58
C ASP A 620 -14.08 -5.80 -27.33
N ILE A 621 -14.49 -6.19 -26.12
CA ILE A 621 -14.79 -7.59 -25.79
C ILE A 621 -15.87 -8.15 -26.73
N CYS A 622 -16.95 -7.39 -26.93
CA CYS A 622 -18.04 -7.79 -27.82
C CYS A 622 -17.55 -7.96 -29.27
N TYR A 623 -16.73 -7.04 -29.75
CA TYR A 623 -16.12 -7.11 -31.08
C TYR A 623 -15.20 -8.33 -31.22
N TRP A 624 -14.29 -8.55 -30.26
CA TRP A 624 -13.37 -9.69 -30.27
C TRP A 624 -14.08 -11.03 -30.22
N LYS A 625 -15.17 -11.16 -29.44
CA LYS A 625 -16.04 -12.34 -29.45
C LYS A 625 -16.70 -12.53 -30.82
N LYS A 626 -17.23 -11.47 -31.43
CA LYS A 626 -17.87 -11.50 -32.76
C LYS A 626 -16.92 -11.97 -33.86
N ILE A 627 -15.67 -11.49 -33.87
CA ILE A 627 -14.68 -11.87 -34.90
C ILE A 627 -13.87 -13.12 -34.54
N GLN A 628 -14.16 -13.76 -33.40
CA GLN A 628 -13.44 -14.90 -32.85
C GLN A 628 -11.93 -14.65 -32.74
N HIS A 629 -11.55 -13.48 -32.20
CA HIS A 629 -10.16 -13.10 -32.05
C HIS A 629 -9.48 -13.96 -30.96
N PRO A 630 -8.24 -14.47 -31.19
CA PRO A 630 -7.52 -15.31 -30.22
C PRO A 630 -7.33 -14.69 -28.83
N ILE A 631 -7.38 -13.36 -28.73
CA ILE A 631 -7.29 -12.62 -27.45
C ILE A 631 -8.36 -13.05 -26.44
N ILE A 632 -9.54 -13.47 -26.89
CA ILE A 632 -10.60 -13.94 -25.98
C ILE A 632 -10.13 -15.17 -25.20
N ASN A 633 -9.48 -16.14 -25.85
CA ASN A 633 -8.93 -17.32 -25.18
C ASN A 633 -7.84 -16.93 -24.17
N THR A 634 -7.02 -15.93 -24.50
CA THR A 634 -6.00 -15.39 -23.58
C THR A 634 -6.65 -14.75 -22.36
N LEU A 635 -7.71 -13.95 -22.54
CA LEU A 635 -8.42 -13.30 -21.45
C LEU A 635 -9.18 -14.31 -20.57
N GLU A 636 -9.79 -15.34 -21.16
CA GLU A 636 -10.48 -16.41 -20.43
C GLU A 636 -9.54 -17.17 -19.47
N THR A 637 -8.27 -17.32 -19.85
CA THR A 637 -7.30 -18.13 -19.08
C THR A 637 -6.34 -17.31 -18.24
N HIS A 638 -6.06 -16.06 -18.63
CA HIS A 638 -4.99 -15.21 -18.07
C HIS A 638 -5.37 -13.72 -18.02
N LEU A 639 -6.62 -13.40 -17.68
CA LEU A 639 -7.08 -12.02 -17.48
C LEU A 639 -6.17 -11.23 -16.53
N ASN A 640 -5.73 -11.83 -15.43
CA ASN A 640 -4.96 -11.21 -14.35
C ASN A 640 -3.60 -10.62 -14.78
N VAL A 641 -3.13 -10.97 -15.97
CA VAL A 641 -1.87 -10.49 -16.53
C VAL A 641 -2.00 -9.09 -17.13
N PHE A 642 -3.21 -8.67 -17.52
CA PHE A 642 -3.51 -7.36 -18.13
C PHE A 642 -3.67 -6.27 -17.07
N ASP A 643 -2.66 -6.12 -16.23
CA ASP A 643 -2.71 -5.35 -14.99
C ASP A 643 -1.71 -4.20 -15.00
N GLU A 644 -2.13 -3.02 -14.56
CA GLU A 644 -1.28 -1.85 -14.32
C GLU A 644 -0.62 -1.85 -12.94
N TYR A 645 -1.01 -2.73 -12.02
CA TYR A 645 -0.39 -2.85 -10.69
C TYR A 645 1.16 -2.81 -10.66
N PRO A 646 1.89 -3.42 -11.62
CA PRO A 646 3.34 -3.28 -11.72
C PRO A 646 3.86 -1.84 -11.68
N VAL A 647 3.22 -0.90 -12.39
CA VAL A 647 3.68 0.50 -12.47
C VAL A 647 3.41 1.25 -11.16
N GLU A 648 2.24 1.01 -10.55
CA GLU A 648 1.87 1.60 -9.26
C GLU A 648 2.77 1.14 -8.11
N ASN A 649 3.10 -0.15 -8.10
CA ASN A 649 4.05 -0.66 -7.13
C ASN A 649 5.48 -0.11 -7.40
N PHE A 650 5.87 0.05 -8.66
CA PHE A 650 7.14 0.69 -9.00
C PHE A 650 7.21 2.13 -8.50
N HIS A 651 6.17 2.94 -8.72
CA HIS A 651 6.09 4.30 -8.19
C HIS A 651 6.21 4.33 -6.67
N SER A 652 5.66 3.34 -5.98
CA SER A 652 5.70 3.28 -4.51
C SER A 652 7.11 2.97 -3.99
N LEU A 653 7.85 2.12 -4.70
CA LEU A 653 9.29 1.91 -4.46
C LEU A 653 10.09 3.19 -4.74
N LEU A 654 9.79 3.89 -5.84
CA LEU A 654 10.45 5.14 -6.20
C LEU A 654 10.18 6.23 -5.16
N ARG A 655 8.92 6.42 -4.73
CA ARG A 655 8.52 7.36 -3.66
C ARG A 655 9.29 7.10 -2.37
N ARG A 656 9.38 5.83 -1.94
CA ARG A 656 10.16 5.45 -0.76
C ARG A 656 11.62 5.87 -0.91
N HIS A 657 12.21 5.53 -2.05
CA HIS A 657 13.60 5.81 -2.36
C HIS A 657 13.92 7.31 -2.44
N THR A 658 12.97 8.14 -2.86
CA THR A 658 13.16 9.58 -3.06
C THR A 658 12.61 10.45 -1.92
N SER A 659 11.92 9.87 -0.93
CA SER A 659 11.18 10.59 0.13
C SER A 659 12.01 11.62 0.91
N ALA A 660 13.32 11.39 1.07
CA ALA A 660 14.24 12.28 1.78
C ALA A 660 15.11 13.15 0.83
N LYS A 661 14.90 13.06 -0.49
CA LYS A 661 15.76 13.69 -1.50
C LYS A 661 15.09 14.90 -2.16
N VAL A 662 15.86 15.98 -2.33
CA VAL A 662 15.53 17.00 -3.33
C VAL A 662 15.89 16.42 -4.70
N SER A 663 14.87 16.23 -5.55
CA SER A 663 15.03 15.47 -6.79
C SER A 663 14.69 16.31 -8.02
N THR A 664 15.58 16.29 -9.02
CA THR A 664 15.32 16.79 -10.39
C THR A 664 14.83 15.62 -11.27
N GLY A 665 14.25 15.89 -12.44
CA GLY A 665 13.83 14.82 -13.35
C GLY A 665 14.98 13.85 -13.69
N LYS A 666 16.18 14.37 -13.91
CA LYS A 666 17.39 13.55 -14.14
C LYS A 666 17.78 12.68 -12.94
N SER A 667 17.66 13.18 -11.71
CA SER A 667 17.96 12.34 -10.54
C SER A 667 16.88 11.29 -10.29
N LEU A 668 15.60 11.61 -10.52
CA LEU A 668 14.50 10.66 -10.44
C LEU A 668 14.65 9.53 -11.46
N ARG A 669 15.02 9.86 -12.70
CA ARG A 669 15.33 8.87 -13.73
C ARG A 669 16.42 7.92 -13.24
N ARG A 670 17.55 8.44 -12.75
CA ARG A 670 18.66 7.60 -12.27
C ARG A 670 18.24 6.68 -11.11
N ASP A 671 17.49 7.21 -10.15
CA ASP A 671 16.95 6.43 -9.04
C ASP A 671 16.05 5.30 -9.56
N ALA A 672 15.20 5.56 -10.55
CA ALA A 672 14.35 4.56 -11.20
C ALA A 672 15.18 3.45 -11.87
N LEU A 673 16.21 3.81 -12.65
CA LEU A 673 17.12 2.86 -13.29
C LEU A 673 17.88 2.01 -12.26
N PHE A 674 18.27 2.60 -11.13
CA PHE A 674 18.92 1.89 -10.03
C PHE A 674 17.96 0.88 -9.38
N ILE A 675 16.71 1.26 -9.12
CA ILE A 675 15.69 0.37 -8.56
C ILE A 675 15.45 -0.84 -9.49
N ASP A 676 15.33 -0.61 -10.80
CA ASP A 676 15.21 -1.69 -11.80
C ASP A 676 16.45 -2.60 -11.83
N HIS A 677 17.64 -2.02 -11.78
CA HIS A 677 18.89 -2.78 -11.74
C HIS A 677 18.96 -3.71 -10.52
N CYS A 678 18.50 -3.23 -9.37
CA CYS A 678 18.38 -4.03 -8.14
C CYS A 678 17.15 -4.95 -8.13
N ARG A 679 16.38 -5.04 -9.23
CA ARG A 679 15.17 -5.86 -9.35
C ARG A 679 14.15 -5.59 -8.23
N HIS A 680 14.01 -4.33 -7.83
CA HIS A 680 13.11 -3.90 -6.75
C HIS A 680 13.45 -4.49 -5.37
N GLU A 681 14.59 -5.17 -5.24
CA GLU A 681 15.06 -5.81 -4.03
C GLU A 681 16.48 -5.34 -3.71
N ASN A 682 16.60 -4.28 -2.93
CA ASN A 682 17.88 -3.94 -2.34
C ASN A 682 18.16 -4.91 -1.18
N SER A 683 18.81 -6.04 -1.50
CA SER A 683 19.14 -7.11 -0.54
C SER A 683 19.91 -6.60 0.69
N PHE A 684 20.71 -5.54 0.50
CA PHE A 684 21.38 -4.86 1.59
C PHE A 684 20.36 -4.19 2.52
N VAL A 685 19.46 -3.35 2.00
CA VAL A 685 18.48 -2.60 2.79
C VAL A 685 17.48 -3.52 3.51
N LYS A 686 16.94 -4.53 2.80
CA LYS A 686 15.98 -5.50 3.38
C LYS A 686 16.50 -6.19 4.64
N SER A 687 17.82 -6.40 4.74
CA SER A 687 18.46 -7.07 5.88
C SER A 687 18.46 -6.22 7.16
N PHE A 688 18.18 -4.91 7.06
CA PHE A 688 18.27 -3.97 8.18
C PHE A 688 16.97 -3.19 8.48
N GLU A 689 15.96 -3.23 7.62
CA GLU A 689 14.71 -2.48 7.82
C GLU A 689 13.66 -3.23 8.66
N PRO A 690 12.97 -2.55 9.60
CA PRO A 690 11.88 -3.16 10.36
C PRO A 690 10.62 -3.32 9.50
N LYS A 691 10.04 -4.53 9.46
CA LYS A 691 8.70 -4.76 8.91
C LYS A 691 7.62 -4.12 9.80
N ARG A 692 6.53 -3.64 9.19
CA ARG A 692 5.30 -3.21 9.88
C ARG A 692 4.21 -4.24 9.63
N ASP A 693 3.42 -4.48 10.67
CA ASP A 693 2.24 -5.34 10.57
C ASP A 693 1.02 -4.48 10.22
N TYR A 694 -0.01 -5.08 9.63
CA TYR A 694 -1.29 -4.40 9.41
C TYR A 694 -1.93 -3.99 10.75
N LEU A 695 -2.78 -2.95 10.70
CA LEU A 695 -3.29 -2.29 11.89
C LEU A 695 -4.24 -3.16 12.74
N TYR A 696 -5.07 -3.97 12.10
CA TYR A 696 -6.09 -4.78 12.76
C TYR A 696 -5.75 -6.26 12.66
N SER A 697 -5.87 -6.99 13.77
CA SER A 697 -5.85 -8.45 13.70
C SER A 697 -7.17 -8.97 13.12
N LYS A 698 -7.20 -10.23 12.65
CA LYS A 698 -8.45 -10.88 12.20
C LYS A 698 -9.55 -10.82 13.26
N LYS A 699 -9.19 -11.05 14.52
CA LYS A 699 -10.13 -10.95 15.65
C LYS A 699 -10.71 -9.54 15.78
N ASP A 700 -9.90 -8.50 15.59
CA ASP A 700 -10.38 -7.12 15.61
C ASP A 700 -11.38 -6.86 14.48
N LEU A 701 -11.12 -7.41 13.28
CA LEU A 701 -12.02 -7.32 12.13
C LEU A 701 -13.35 -8.05 12.40
N ASP A 702 -13.31 -9.26 12.94
CA ASP A 702 -14.52 -10.03 13.28
C ASP A 702 -15.43 -9.29 14.27
N ASP A 703 -14.83 -8.67 15.30
CA ASP A 703 -15.58 -7.88 16.29
C ASP A 703 -16.20 -6.63 15.63
N LEU A 704 -15.47 -5.94 14.74
CA LEU A 704 -16.00 -4.81 13.97
C LEU A 704 -17.13 -5.21 13.02
N VAL A 705 -17.04 -6.37 12.36
CA VAL A 705 -18.09 -6.91 11.49
C VAL A 705 -19.39 -7.13 12.27
N LYS A 706 -19.30 -7.72 13.47
CA LYS A 706 -20.47 -7.94 14.34
C LYS A 706 -21.10 -6.63 14.80
N LEU A 707 -20.29 -5.62 15.14
CA LEU A 707 -20.79 -4.28 15.47
C LEU A 707 -21.50 -3.62 14.28
N THR A 708 -20.96 -3.76 13.07
CA THR A 708 -21.62 -3.29 11.86
C THR A 708 -22.93 -4.01 11.60
N ALA A 709 -23.01 -5.32 11.86
CA ALA A 709 -24.26 -6.08 11.77
C ALA A 709 -25.35 -5.57 12.74
N ILE A 710 -24.97 -5.25 13.98
CA ILE A 710 -25.87 -4.61 14.96
C ILE A 710 -26.36 -3.25 14.43
N PHE A 711 -25.45 -2.42 13.91
CA PHE A 711 -25.81 -1.14 13.29
C PHE A 711 -26.81 -1.32 12.16
N HIS A 712 -26.59 -2.26 11.25
CA HIS A 712 -27.51 -2.51 10.13
C HIS A 712 -28.90 -2.92 10.62
N LEU A 713 -29.00 -3.78 11.65
CA LEU A 713 -30.31 -4.16 12.24
C LEU A 713 -31.06 -2.94 12.78
N ASP A 714 -30.38 -2.09 13.53
CA ASP A 714 -30.97 -0.85 14.06
C ASP A 714 -31.38 0.10 12.94
N PHE A 715 -30.53 0.24 11.91
CA PHE A 715 -30.78 1.04 10.73
C PHE A 715 -32.05 0.58 9.98
N PHE A 716 -32.14 -0.70 9.63
CA PHE A 716 -33.31 -1.25 8.94
C PHE A 716 -34.57 -1.24 9.82
N ASN A 717 -34.44 -1.38 11.14
CA ASN A 717 -35.58 -1.26 12.04
C ASN A 717 -36.15 0.17 12.04
N ASN A 718 -35.29 1.18 11.92
CA ASN A 718 -35.71 2.58 11.79
C ASN A 718 -36.39 2.86 10.45
N LEU A 719 -35.87 2.30 9.35
CA LEU A 719 -36.52 2.37 8.04
C LEU A 719 -37.92 1.73 8.08
N TRP A 720 -38.04 0.56 8.71
CA TRP A 720 -39.32 -0.15 8.86
C TRP A 720 -40.37 0.68 9.63
N LYS A 721 -39.94 1.45 10.64
CA LYS A 721 -40.83 2.36 11.41
C LYS A 721 -41.20 3.64 10.67
N SER A 722 -40.52 3.95 9.56
CA SER A 722 -40.69 5.18 8.78
C SER A 722 -40.90 4.92 7.29
N PRO A 723 -41.87 4.05 6.91
CA PRO A 723 -42.06 3.67 5.52
C PRO A 723 -42.50 4.88 4.68
N ASN A 724 -42.01 4.95 3.45
CA ASN A 724 -42.35 5.96 2.43
C ASN A 724 -42.11 7.41 2.88
N LYS A 725 -41.19 7.66 3.82
CA LYS A 725 -40.82 9.00 4.31
C LYS A 725 -39.61 9.62 3.62
N ALA A 726 -39.13 9.05 2.52
CA ALA A 726 -38.04 9.68 1.78
C ALA A 726 -38.54 10.91 1.01
N GLU A 727 -37.80 12.01 1.08
CA GLU A 727 -38.19 13.29 0.46
C GLU A 727 -37.24 13.65 -0.68
N LEU A 728 -37.78 13.94 -1.87
CA LEU A 728 -37.04 14.52 -2.99
C LEU A 728 -37.14 16.05 -2.94
N LYS A 729 -36.00 16.73 -2.93
CA LYS A 729 -35.91 18.20 -2.91
C LYS A 729 -34.98 18.73 -3.98
N LYS A 730 -35.38 19.84 -4.61
CA LYS A 730 -34.56 20.60 -5.57
C LYS A 730 -33.82 21.72 -4.85
N GLU A 731 -32.49 21.63 -4.79
CA GLU A 731 -31.65 22.60 -4.08
C GLU A 731 -30.47 23.09 -4.93
N GLY A 732 -30.04 24.33 -4.73
CA GLY A 732 -28.86 24.91 -5.41
C GLY A 732 -29.04 26.39 -5.79
N LYS A 733 -27.96 27.19 -5.67
CA LYS A 733 -27.99 28.65 -5.91
C LYS A 733 -27.95 29.05 -7.40
N ARG A 734 -27.36 28.23 -8.27
CA ARG A 734 -27.17 28.52 -9.72
C ARG A 734 -27.86 27.50 -10.63
N ALA A 735 -27.76 26.22 -10.31
CA ALA A 735 -28.49 25.13 -10.94
C ALA A 735 -29.19 24.31 -9.85
N LYS A 736 -30.52 24.16 -9.95
CA LYS A 736 -31.30 23.31 -9.03
C LYS A 736 -30.97 21.85 -9.33
N LYS A 737 -30.36 21.15 -8.38
CA LYS A 737 -30.10 19.69 -8.45
C LYS A 737 -31.06 18.94 -7.55
N ASP A 738 -31.40 17.73 -7.95
CA ASP A 738 -32.24 16.83 -7.16
C ASP A 738 -31.41 16.15 -6.06
N TYR A 739 -31.91 16.24 -4.82
CA TYR A 739 -31.38 15.56 -3.65
C TYR A 739 -32.48 14.73 -2.99
N ILE A 740 -32.06 13.65 -2.34
CA ILE A 740 -32.96 12.78 -1.55
C ILE A 740 -32.56 12.76 -0.08
N TYR A 741 -33.57 12.75 0.78
CA TYR A 741 -33.45 12.64 2.22
C TYR A 741 -34.08 11.33 2.67
N PHE A 742 -33.30 10.47 3.32
CA PHE A 742 -33.78 9.21 3.87
C PHE A 742 -34.13 9.35 5.35
N PRO A 743 -35.18 8.66 5.84
CA PRO A 743 -35.58 8.75 7.24
C PRO A 743 -34.46 8.25 8.16
N GLY A 744 -34.18 9.00 9.23
CA GLY A 744 -33.14 8.67 10.22
C GLY A 744 -31.71 9.06 9.82
N ILE A 745 -31.50 9.68 8.65
CA ILE A 745 -30.21 10.23 8.26
C ILE A 745 -30.35 11.76 8.09
N GLU A 746 -29.57 12.52 8.87
CA GLU A 746 -29.65 13.99 8.91
C GLU A 746 -29.17 14.67 7.61
N THR A 747 -28.36 13.98 6.81
CA THR A 747 -27.69 14.53 5.64
C THR A 747 -28.30 14.03 4.34
N ARG A 748 -28.28 14.90 3.32
CA ARG A 748 -28.81 14.63 1.98
C ARG A 748 -27.94 13.66 1.18
N PHE A 749 -28.56 13.04 0.18
CA PHE A 749 -27.91 12.18 -0.82
C PHE A 749 -28.12 12.76 -2.21
N SER A 750 -27.16 12.51 -3.12
CA SER A 750 -27.35 12.84 -4.53
C SER A 750 -28.41 11.94 -5.17
N PHE A 751 -29.10 12.42 -6.21
CA PHE A 751 -30.09 11.61 -6.94
C PHE A 751 -29.50 10.28 -7.46
N GLY A 752 -28.22 10.27 -7.86
CA GLY A 752 -27.52 9.06 -8.33
C GLY A 752 -27.41 7.94 -7.28
N ALA A 753 -27.67 8.21 -6.00
CA ALA A 753 -27.76 7.19 -4.97
C ALA A 753 -28.93 6.22 -5.22
N LEU A 754 -30.01 6.68 -5.87
CA LEU A 754 -31.18 5.87 -6.12
C LEU A 754 -30.88 4.68 -7.05
N PRO A 755 -31.63 3.57 -6.89
CA PRO A 755 -31.56 2.44 -7.80
C PRO A 755 -31.79 2.80 -9.27
N LEU A 756 -31.34 1.93 -10.17
CA LEU A 756 -31.38 2.18 -11.61
C LEU A 756 -32.80 2.50 -12.13
N GLY A 757 -33.85 1.89 -11.58
CA GLY A 757 -35.22 2.08 -12.05
C GLY A 757 -35.71 3.52 -11.96
N TYR A 758 -35.23 4.29 -10.97
CA TYR A 758 -35.59 5.71 -10.78
C TYR A 758 -34.99 6.65 -11.83
N HIS A 759 -33.99 6.18 -12.59
CA HIS A 759 -33.37 6.93 -13.69
C HIS A 759 -34.07 6.67 -15.03
N SER A 760 -34.94 5.67 -15.09
CA SER A 760 -35.74 5.38 -16.29
C SER A 760 -36.94 6.33 -16.41
N LYS A 761 -37.48 6.45 -17.63
CA LYS A 761 -38.68 7.28 -17.91
C LYS A 761 -39.91 6.81 -17.12
N HIS A 762 -39.98 5.53 -16.76
CA HIS A 762 -41.06 4.95 -15.95
C HIS A 762 -40.50 4.51 -14.60
N GLN A 763 -40.62 5.36 -13.59
CA GLN A 763 -40.12 5.06 -12.25
C GLN A 763 -40.91 3.91 -11.60
N PRO A 764 -40.31 3.16 -10.64
CA PRO A 764 -41.00 2.11 -9.92
C PRO A 764 -42.25 2.64 -9.18
N ALA A 765 -43.39 1.99 -9.38
CA ALA A 765 -44.64 2.37 -8.72
C ALA A 765 -44.74 1.79 -7.31
N ILE A 766 -45.02 2.61 -6.29
CA ILE A 766 -45.07 2.15 -4.88
C ILE A 766 -46.42 1.47 -4.56
N ASP A 767 -47.48 1.85 -5.26
CA ASP A 767 -48.87 1.46 -5.03
C ASP A 767 -49.26 0.11 -5.64
N LYS A 768 -48.40 -0.46 -6.49
CA LYS A 768 -48.62 -1.78 -7.12
C LYS A 768 -47.32 -2.57 -7.24
N LEU A 769 -47.45 -3.89 -7.23
CA LEU A 769 -46.30 -4.77 -7.43
C LEU A 769 -45.75 -4.64 -8.86
N CYS A 770 -46.58 -4.85 -9.88
CA CYS A 770 -46.12 -5.01 -11.27
C CYS A 770 -46.02 -3.69 -12.04
N ASP A 771 -44.82 -3.42 -12.57
CA ASP A 771 -44.50 -2.24 -13.39
C ASP A 771 -44.58 -2.51 -14.90
N ARG A 772 -45.12 -3.67 -15.31
CA ARG A 772 -45.46 -3.93 -16.72
C ARG A 772 -46.68 -3.08 -17.09
N LEU A 773 -46.57 -2.30 -18.16
CA LEU A 773 -47.62 -1.36 -18.60
C LEU A 773 -48.97 -2.05 -18.90
N GLU A 774 -48.91 -3.27 -19.42
CA GLU A 774 -50.09 -4.07 -19.81
C GLU A 774 -50.66 -4.91 -18.66
N CYS A 775 -50.02 -4.93 -17.49
CA CYS A 775 -50.49 -5.73 -16.37
C CYS A 775 -51.63 -5.01 -15.65
N THR A 776 -52.78 -5.67 -15.58
CA THR A 776 -53.97 -5.20 -14.85
C THR A 776 -54.12 -5.87 -13.47
N ASP A 777 -53.28 -6.85 -13.16
CA ASP A 777 -53.29 -7.54 -11.87
C ASP A 777 -52.71 -6.62 -10.78
N LEU A 778 -53.52 -6.38 -9.74
CA LEU A 778 -53.16 -5.58 -8.57
C LEU A 778 -52.64 -6.44 -7.41
N SER A 779 -52.60 -7.76 -7.57
CA SER A 779 -52.12 -8.69 -6.56
C SER A 779 -50.64 -8.45 -6.24
N TRP A 780 -50.30 -8.63 -4.96
CA TRP A 780 -48.92 -8.65 -4.47
C TRP A 780 -48.37 -10.09 -4.33
N ASP A 781 -49.15 -11.07 -4.79
CA ASP A 781 -48.79 -12.49 -4.81
C ASP A 781 -47.96 -12.83 -6.04
N ASN A 782 -47.17 -13.91 -5.97
CA ASN A 782 -46.47 -14.50 -7.11
C ASN A 782 -45.68 -13.50 -7.97
N GLY A 783 -44.78 -12.74 -7.33
CA GLY A 783 -43.87 -11.83 -8.00
C GLY A 783 -42.67 -11.45 -7.15
N GLN A 784 -41.83 -10.57 -7.70
CA GLN A 784 -40.58 -10.12 -7.10
C GLN A 784 -40.32 -8.64 -7.37
N VAL A 785 -39.56 -8.01 -6.47
CA VAL A 785 -39.01 -6.66 -6.65
C VAL A 785 -37.52 -6.80 -6.96
N LEU A 786 -37.10 -6.26 -8.10
CA LEU A 786 -35.71 -6.27 -8.54
C LEU A 786 -34.91 -5.20 -7.78
N THR A 787 -33.58 -5.32 -7.79
CA THR A 787 -32.68 -4.33 -7.16
C THR A 787 -32.82 -2.93 -7.75
N CYS A 788 -33.28 -2.81 -9.00
CA CYS A 788 -33.61 -1.52 -9.62
C CYS A 788 -34.85 -0.84 -9.04
N GLY A 789 -35.62 -1.52 -8.18
CA GLY A 789 -36.86 -1.07 -7.56
C GLY A 789 -38.13 -1.46 -8.31
N HIS A 790 -38.03 -1.80 -9.60
CA HIS A 790 -39.18 -2.30 -10.35
C HIS A 790 -39.62 -3.68 -9.85
N GLY A 791 -40.93 -3.88 -9.75
CA GLY A 791 -41.54 -5.16 -9.40
C GLY A 791 -42.30 -5.78 -10.57
N TYR A 792 -42.35 -7.10 -10.60
CA TYR A 792 -43.07 -7.87 -11.63
C TYR A 792 -43.67 -9.15 -11.03
N HIS A 793 -44.88 -9.50 -11.47
CA HIS A 793 -45.38 -10.87 -11.32
C HIS A 793 -44.48 -11.84 -12.09
N GLU A 794 -44.36 -13.06 -11.61
CA GLU A 794 -43.48 -14.09 -12.19
C GLU A 794 -43.80 -14.34 -13.67
N THR A 795 -45.08 -14.55 -14.00
CA THR A 795 -45.55 -14.73 -15.38
C THR A 795 -45.29 -13.51 -16.26
N CYS A 796 -45.49 -12.30 -15.73
CA CYS A 796 -45.18 -11.07 -16.43
C CYS A 796 -43.68 -10.94 -16.70
N PHE A 797 -42.85 -11.29 -15.73
CA PHE A 797 -41.40 -11.21 -15.86
C PHE A 797 -40.84 -12.23 -16.86
N HIS A 798 -41.37 -13.45 -16.87
CA HIS A 798 -41.06 -14.45 -17.91
C HIS A 798 -41.45 -13.99 -19.30
N THR A 799 -42.62 -13.37 -19.46
CA THR A 799 -43.07 -12.81 -20.75
C THR A 799 -42.13 -11.71 -21.25
N LEU A 800 -41.51 -10.98 -20.33
CA LEU A 800 -40.52 -9.93 -20.62
C LEU A 800 -39.10 -10.48 -20.83
N GLY A 801 -38.91 -11.80 -20.89
CA GLY A 801 -37.59 -12.40 -21.10
C GLY A 801 -36.64 -12.28 -19.90
N LEU A 802 -37.20 -12.23 -18.68
CA LEU A 802 -36.43 -12.13 -17.42
C LEU A 802 -35.55 -10.87 -17.32
N HIS A 803 -35.97 -9.79 -17.96
CA HIS A 803 -35.30 -8.50 -17.84
C HIS A 803 -36.25 -7.33 -17.59
N CYS A 804 -35.74 -6.26 -16.99
CA CYS A 804 -36.50 -5.02 -16.78
C CYS A 804 -36.49 -4.16 -18.07
N PRO A 805 -37.61 -4.01 -18.80
CA PRO A 805 -37.65 -3.24 -20.04
C PRO A 805 -37.41 -1.73 -19.83
N HIS A 806 -37.81 -1.19 -18.66
CA HIS A 806 -37.63 0.22 -18.35
C HIS A 806 -36.16 0.59 -18.16
N CYS A 807 -35.43 -0.25 -17.42
CA CYS A 807 -33.98 -0.11 -17.27
C CYS A 807 -33.25 -0.32 -18.59
N PHE A 808 -33.66 -1.32 -19.40
CA PHE A 808 -33.08 -1.53 -20.73
C PHE A 808 -33.19 -0.30 -21.62
N ASN A 809 -34.36 0.35 -21.67
CA ASN A 809 -34.54 1.57 -22.49
C ASN A 809 -33.60 2.69 -22.03
N TYR A 810 -33.47 2.92 -20.73
CA TYR A 810 -32.54 3.92 -20.18
C TYR A 810 -31.08 3.61 -20.52
N LEU A 811 -30.67 2.35 -20.38
CA LEU A 811 -29.30 1.93 -20.70
C LEU A 811 -29.03 1.97 -22.21
N SER A 812 -29.99 1.58 -23.05
CA SER A 812 -29.90 1.66 -24.51
C SER A 812 -29.73 3.11 -24.98
N ASP A 813 -30.53 4.05 -24.45
CA ASP A 813 -30.37 5.49 -24.73
C ASP A 813 -28.97 5.97 -24.28
N SER A 814 -28.50 5.51 -23.12
CA SER A 814 -27.17 5.85 -22.59
C SER A 814 -26.02 5.26 -23.42
N ILE A 815 -26.15 4.04 -23.93
CA ILE A 815 -25.15 3.41 -24.81
C ILE A 815 -25.01 4.23 -26.08
N GLU A 816 -26.12 4.67 -26.69
CA GLU A 816 -26.10 5.51 -27.90
C GLU A 816 -25.37 6.83 -27.64
N GLU A 817 -25.80 7.57 -26.61
CA GLU A 817 -25.24 8.88 -26.25
C GLU A 817 -23.73 8.79 -25.97
N LEU A 818 -23.32 7.84 -25.13
CA LEU A 818 -21.93 7.69 -24.71
C LEU A 818 -21.03 7.20 -25.85
N SER A 819 -21.52 6.28 -26.69
CA SER A 819 -20.77 5.79 -27.85
C SER A 819 -20.52 6.92 -28.84
N GLN A 820 -21.56 7.70 -29.18
CA GLN A 820 -21.43 8.88 -30.05
C GLN A 820 -20.46 9.91 -29.46
N SER A 821 -20.61 10.23 -28.17
CA SER A 821 -19.75 11.19 -27.47
C SER A 821 -18.28 10.74 -27.46
N TYR A 822 -18.01 9.47 -27.15
CA TYR A 822 -16.66 8.94 -27.08
C TYR A 822 -16.03 8.82 -28.47
N ASN A 823 -16.76 8.29 -29.45
CA ASN A 823 -16.30 8.18 -30.84
C ASN A 823 -16.00 9.54 -31.48
N HIS A 824 -16.78 10.58 -31.16
CA HIS A 824 -16.45 11.95 -31.55
C HIS A 824 -15.12 12.39 -30.94
N ARG A 825 -14.89 12.14 -29.64
CA ARG A 825 -13.62 12.48 -28.98
C ARG A 825 -12.41 11.76 -29.58
N LEU A 826 -12.57 10.53 -30.07
CA LEU A 826 -11.47 9.80 -30.70
C LEU A 826 -11.01 10.42 -32.03
N ARG A 827 -11.85 11.20 -32.71
CA ARG A 827 -11.59 11.80 -34.03
C ARG A 827 -11.22 13.28 -33.98
N MET A 828 -11.08 13.85 -32.79
CA MET A 828 -10.67 15.24 -32.64
C MET A 828 -9.18 15.40 -32.93
N SER A 829 -8.83 16.45 -33.68
CA SER A 829 -7.43 16.80 -34.01
C SER A 829 -6.67 17.44 -32.84
N GLU A 830 -7.37 18.01 -31.87
CA GLU A 830 -6.78 18.67 -30.69
C GLU A 830 -7.21 18.01 -29.38
N ASP A 831 -6.30 18.00 -28.41
CA ASP A 831 -6.58 17.62 -27.03
C ASP A 831 -7.28 18.82 -26.36
N ILE A 832 -8.56 18.68 -26.00
CA ILE A 832 -9.27 19.73 -25.26
C ILE A 832 -8.76 19.73 -23.82
N ASP A 833 -8.16 20.83 -23.37
CA ASP A 833 -7.62 21.02 -22.00
C ASP A 833 -8.71 21.14 -20.90
N SER A 834 -9.99 21.22 -21.26
CA SER A 834 -11.08 21.43 -20.29
C SER A 834 -11.63 20.13 -19.70
N TRP A 835 -10.79 19.35 -19.02
CA TRP A 835 -11.26 18.23 -18.19
C TRP A 835 -11.13 18.59 -16.71
N THR A 836 -12.10 19.34 -16.22
CA THR A 836 -12.36 19.44 -14.78
C THR A 836 -13.64 18.68 -14.46
N ASP A 837 -13.56 17.35 -14.45
CA ASP A 837 -14.21 16.70 -13.32
C ASP A 837 -13.44 17.24 -12.11
N SER A 838 -14.14 17.83 -11.16
CA SER A 838 -13.52 18.50 -10.02
C SER A 838 -12.82 17.46 -9.13
N GLN A 839 -11.69 16.93 -9.57
CA GLN A 839 -10.62 16.50 -8.68
C GLN A 839 -10.15 17.80 -8.04
N VAL A 840 -10.82 18.15 -6.94
CA VAL A 840 -10.29 19.09 -5.97
C VAL A 840 -8.87 18.65 -5.72
N GLN A 841 -7.92 19.51 -6.08
CA GLN A 841 -6.51 19.36 -5.78
C GLN A 841 -6.35 18.85 -4.35
N ASP A 842 -5.44 17.89 -4.19
CA ASP A 842 -4.94 17.42 -2.91
C ASP A 842 -4.58 18.61 -2.02
N GLU A 843 -5.44 18.90 -1.05
CA GLU A 843 -5.09 19.72 0.09
C GLU A 843 -5.59 19.04 1.37
N ASP A 844 -4.63 18.93 2.28
CA ASP A 844 -4.67 18.43 3.65
C ASP A 844 -4.73 16.91 3.84
N GLU A 845 -3.54 16.29 3.80
CA GLU A 845 -3.24 15.12 4.64
C GLU A 845 -3.42 15.50 6.13
N GLU A 846 -4.65 15.47 6.62
CA GLU A 846 -4.86 15.23 8.03
C GLU A 846 -4.27 13.85 8.34
N LEU A 847 -3.28 13.82 9.24
CA LEU A 847 -2.79 12.58 9.85
C LEU A 847 -3.98 11.91 10.54
N GLU A 848 -4.64 10.97 9.87
CA GLU A 848 -5.64 10.12 10.49
C GLU A 848 -4.97 9.36 11.64
N ASN A 849 -5.40 9.66 12.86
CA ASN A 849 -4.92 8.94 14.03
C ASN A 849 -5.42 7.51 13.99
N VAL A 850 -4.51 6.57 14.28
CA VAL A 850 -4.83 5.17 14.50
C VAL A 850 -5.77 5.06 15.70
N GLU A 851 -6.93 4.43 15.49
CA GLU A 851 -7.94 4.31 16.51
C GLU A 851 -7.80 2.98 17.26
N THR A 852 -7.55 3.07 18.57
CA THR A 852 -7.58 1.90 19.45
C THR A 852 -9.02 1.41 19.60
N ILE A 853 -9.25 0.12 19.30
CA ILE A 853 -10.54 -0.54 19.55
C ILE A 853 -10.70 -0.72 21.06
N SER A 854 -11.78 -0.21 21.64
CA SER A 854 -12.20 -0.61 22.98
C SER A 854 -12.79 -2.01 22.89
N LYS A 855 -12.12 -3.02 23.44
CA LYS A 855 -12.64 -4.39 23.51
C LYS A 855 -13.98 -4.39 24.24
N GLN A 856 -15.08 -4.54 23.52
CA GLN A 856 -16.41 -4.72 24.11
C GLN A 856 -16.60 -6.20 24.43
N ILE A 857 -16.74 -6.52 25.72
CA ILE A 857 -17.06 -7.87 26.17
C ILE A 857 -18.56 -8.10 25.91
N GLY A 858 -18.90 -9.14 25.15
CA GLY A 858 -20.30 -9.57 24.97
C GLY A 858 -20.97 -9.22 23.63
N ILE A 859 -20.22 -8.78 22.61
CA ILE A 859 -20.76 -8.42 21.28
C ILE A 859 -21.61 -9.55 20.67
N ASP A 860 -21.18 -10.81 20.81
CA ASP A 860 -21.94 -11.97 20.30
C ASP A 860 -23.33 -12.13 20.95
N ILE A 861 -23.43 -11.83 22.24
CA ILE A 861 -24.69 -11.89 22.99
C ILE A 861 -25.60 -10.74 22.52
N GLU A 862 -25.03 -9.55 22.37
CA GLU A 862 -25.75 -8.37 21.88
C GLU A 862 -26.29 -8.57 20.46
N LEU A 863 -25.48 -9.10 19.54
CA LEU A 863 -25.91 -9.39 18.18
C LEU A 863 -27.06 -10.40 18.16
N LYS A 864 -26.96 -11.50 18.91
CA LYS A 864 -28.05 -12.49 19.02
C LYS A 864 -29.33 -11.89 19.57
N LYS A 865 -29.22 -11.03 20.59
CA LYS A 865 -30.36 -10.30 21.16
C LYS A 865 -31.00 -9.39 20.13
N LYS A 866 -30.21 -8.57 19.43
CA LYS A 866 -30.69 -7.65 18.38
C LYS A 866 -31.36 -8.37 17.21
N ILE A 867 -30.84 -9.52 16.79
CA ILE A 867 -31.48 -10.37 15.77
C ILE A 867 -32.85 -10.84 16.27
N SER A 868 -32.93 -11.32 17.51
CA SER A 868 -34.19 -11.80 18.10
C SER A 868 -35.23 -10.67 18.18
N GLU A 869 -34.83 -9.50 18.69
CA GLU A 869 -35.67 -8.29 18.73
C GLU A 869 -36.14 -7.86 17.32
N PHE A 870 -35.27 -7.95 16.31
CA PHE A 870 -35.61 -7.58 14.94
C PHE A 870 -36.67 -8.50 14.33
N VAL A 871 -36.55 -9.81 14.61
CA VAL A 871 -37.48 -10.86 14.15
C VAL A 871 -38.80 -10.83 14.90
N GLU A 872 -38.82 -10.66 16.23
CA GLU A 872 -40.04 -10.56 17.04
C GLU A 872 -40.93 -9.37 16.64
N ASN A 873 -40.31 -8.28 16.15
CA ASN A 873 -41.03 -7.15 15.57
C ASN A 873 -41.58 -7.41 14.15
N CYS A 874 -41.60 -8.66 13.67
CA CYS A 874 -42.30 -9.09 12.45
C CYS A 874 -43.61 -9.76 12.86
N VAL A 875 -44.76 -9.15 12.53
CA VAL A 875 -46.05 -9.83 12.71
C VAL A 875 -46.03 -11.13 11.87
N PRO A 876 -46.44 -12.29 12.41
CA PRO A 876 -46.45 -13.53 11.64
C PRO A 876 -47.56 -13.45 10.59
N VAL A 877 -47.18 -13.35 9.32
CA VAL A 877 -48.04 -13.83 8.23
C VAL A 877 -47.88 -15.35 8.23
N GLU A 878 -48.96 -16.01 8.63
CA GLU A 878 -49.28 -17.44 8.59
C GLU A 878 -48.13 -18.46 8.71
N SER A 879 -48.23 -19.22 9.80
CA SER A 879 -47.49 -20.44 10.08
C SER A 879 -47.36 -21.34 8.85
N VAL A 880 -46.13 -21.52 8.36
CA VAL A 880 -45.74 -22.70 7.60
C VAL A 880 -44.66 -23.42 8.40
N GLU A 881 -44.91 -24.69 8.69
CA GLU A 881 -44.09 -25.57 9.50
C GLU A 881 -42.60 -25.54 9.10
N LEU A 882 -41.74 -25.48 10.11
CA LEU A 882 -40.31 -25.73 9.97
C LEU A 882 -40.11 -27.21 9.56
N LEU A 883 -39.84 -27.46 8.28
CA LEU A 883 -39.31 -28.77 7.87
C LEU A 883 -37.80 -28.85 8.15
N PRO A 884 -37.32 -30.00 8.66
CA PRO A 884 -35.93 -30.17 9.06
C PRO A 884 -35.00 -30.25 7.85
N ILE A 885 -33.77 -29.76 8.06
CA ILE A 885 -32.66 -29.81 7.13
C ILE A 885 -32.20 -31.26 6.96
N SER A 886 -32.41 -31.84 5.77
CA SER A 886 -31.64 -32.99 5.27
C SER A 886 -31.78 -33.18 3.75
N GLY A 887 -30.67 -33.05 3.02
CA GLY A 887 -30.42 -33.77 1.74
C GLY A 887 -31.01 -33.21 0.44
N PRO A 888 -30.42 -33.55 -0.74
CA PRO A 888 -30.36 -32.68 -1.91
C PRO A 888 -31.51 -32.92 -2.91
N ILE A 889 -32.07 -31.85 -3.46
CA ILE A 889 -32.85 -31.89 -4.71
C ILE A 889 -32.13 -31.00 -5.72
N LEU A 890 -31.13 -31.61 -6.35
CA LEU A 890 -30.42 -31.14 -7.53
C LEU A 890 -30.81 -32.12 -8.63
N LYS A 891 -31.80 -31.76 -9.45
CA LYS A 891 -32.12 -32.31 -10.77
C LYS A 891 -33.34 -31.56 -11.30
N ASP A 892 -33.08 -30.66 -12.25
CA ASP A 892 -33.99 -30.22 -13.33
C ASP A 892 -33.78 -28.75 -13.75
N ILE A 893 -32.53 -28.33 -14.00
CA ILE A 893 -32.22 -27.22 -14.93
C ILE A 893 -30.89 -27.49 -15.67
N THR A 894 -30.73 -28.68 -16.26
CA THR A 894 -29.57 -29.01 -17.13
C THR A 894 -29.95 -29.32 -18.59
N ASN A 895 -31.20 -29.08 -19.00
CA ASN A 895 -31.63 -29.34 -20.38
C ASN A 895 -32.11 -28.06 -21.09
N ILE A 896 -31.19 -27.12 -21.34
CA ILE A 896 -31.22 -26.30 -22.56
C ILE A 896 -29.79 -26.26 -23.11
N THR A 897 -29.35 -27.39 -23.65
CA THR A 897 -28.19 -27.45 -24.56
C THR A 897 -28.72 -27.27 -25.98
N GLY A 898 -28.35 -26.16 -26.62
CA GLY A 898 -28.92 -25.78 -27.91
C GLY A 898 -28.02 -24.90 -28.76
N PHE A 899 -26.71 -25.16 -28.81
CA PHE A 899 -25.88 -24.74 -29.96
C PHE A 899 -24.90 -25.86 -30.31
N LYS A 900 -25.38 -26.81 -31.12
CA LYS A 900 -24.54 -27.68 -31.95
C LYS A 900 -24.43 -27.01 -33.32
N LYS A 901 -23.18 -26.86 -33.77
CA LYS A 901 -22.67 -26.75 -35.14
C LYS A 901 -23.72 -26.66 -36.26
N SER A 902 -23.71 -25.51 -36.93
CA SER A 902 -23.66 -25.40 -38.39
C SER A 902 -22.81 -24.20 -38.74
#